data_AF-A0A327MAZ6-F1
#
_entry.id   AF-A0A327MAZ6-F1
#
_cell.length_a   1.000
_cell.length_b   1.000
_cell.length_c   1.000
_cell.angle_alpha   90.00
_cell.angle_beta   90.00
_cell.angle_gamma   90.00
#
_symmetry.space_group_name_H-M   'P 1'
#
loop_
_entity.id
_entity.type
_entity.pdbx_description
1 polymer ?
#
loop_
_entity_poly.entity_id
_entity_poly.type
_entity_poly.pdbx_seq_one_letter_code
_entity_poly.pdbx_strand_id
1 'polypeptide(L)'
;MTQLAGLAETIASKLTGPNALAFAAVLVTSLIASVAMYLWSHPGPRDLRTWLRYAFPREILTHPSARADLFFWVTRKLVMRVMFIPASASVIFVVGYATSALLTQVLGVNQTAAPAGPWTIIFFTLTGLLAYDLSYYLYHLAQHKIPILWELHKVHHSAEVMVGITKDRIHPVDELMNRVWDGLFVGVVYGIWYYFAVDLVEATILGVSVYVVRNILMMDFIRHTHLRVSFGPLNGVILCPHWHQLHHSVDPKHYDRNFGLLLSVWDRMFGTACVPEPGERFEFGIGPREGREYQSLYGLYILPLRRMGETALSWFRPAAPARQDGLSLEIVHDAARLEEVREAWEALEARAHAGVFQSHRWITAWWQGGGEVQKFHLHIALAWRGQDLVGVLPLVVQRRRGLRMLGWAANDCTDYCDALLAPGLAAPAVLAALWQEVEREGGFDIASINHLRADAAARALPELSRRVRLLPDRRTVLATGVRLDAWRDAAAFFQDLGKKGRNNDLRGRRILAQTGPVRFRVVEDAAEAERLIEQMRLLKTDWLKRENLTSPLLQDDGTLLRALIEALAAKGCLRLMVLEAGDRLTAGLISMVEGRRLSGFLSAFDPEFYRASPGTLILVDYIRWGIENGFTEVDFLRGDESYKGRLANRQEVLASCIGAGTLLGRLAIAYDRAGSDWRRFRDWLRAKRRQAPQPSGEAGLETSMALGVGAPGAPMSEGTHATP
;
A
#
# COMPACT_ATOMS: atom_id res chain seq x y z
N MET A 1 50.24 47.18 -17.13
CA MET A 1 49.14 46.87 -18.07
C MET A 1 49.05 45.38 -18.45
N THR A 2 50.17 44.66 -18.56
CA THR A 2 50.22 43.22 -18.91
C THR A 2 49.59 42.25 -17.89
N GLN A 3 49.69 42.51 -16.59
CA GLN A 3 49.02 41.66 -15.57
C GLN A 3 47.49 41.86 -15.51
N LEU A 4 47.01 43.07 -15.83
CA LEU A 4 45.56 43.35 -15.92
C LEU A 4 44.96 42.74 -17.19
N ALA A 5 45.71 42.71 -18.30
CA ALA A 5 45.30 42.02 -19.52
C ALA A 5 45.20 40.50 -19.31
N GLY A 6 46.19 39.87 -18.65
CA GLY A 6 46.14 38.44 -18.32
C GLY A 6 45.04 38.07 -17.31
N LEU A 7 44.72 38.95 -16.35
CA LEU A 7 43.58 38.76 -15.46
C LEU A 7 42.25 38.90 -16.23
N ALA A 8 42.13 39.88 -17.12
CA ALA A 8 40.95 40.06 -17.97
C ALA A 8 40.74 38.88 -18.92
N GLU A 9 41.81 38.30 -19.47
CA GLU A 9 41.77 37.13 -20.35
C GLU A 9 41.46 35.84 -19.57
N THR A 10 41.96 35.71 -18.34
CA THR A 10 41.62 34.59 -17.43
C THR A 10 40.17 34.69 -16.95
N ILE A 11 39.68 35.89 -16.66
CA ILE A 11 38.29 36.15 -16.31
C ILE A 11 37.40 35.91 -17.54
N ALA A 12 37.78 36.41 -18.72
CA ALA A 12 37.05 36.21 -19.96
C ALA A 12 36.95 34.71 -20.31
N SER A 13 38.05 33.95 -20.28
CA SER A 13 38.04 32.51 -20.52
C SER A 13 37.25 31.71 -19.49
N LYS A 14 37.21 32.14 -18.21
CA LYS A 14 36.32 31.56 -17.20
C LYS A 14 34.85 31.92 -17.41
N LEU A 15 34.55 33.07 -18.02
CA LEU A 15 33.20 33.54 -18.34
C LEU A 15 32.68 33.02 -19.69
N THR A 16 33.55 32.65 -20.61
CA THR A 16 33.20 32.09 -21.94
C THR A 16 33.45 30.59 -22.05
N GLY A 17 34.02 29.96 -21.02
CA GLY A 17 34.24 28.51 -20.99
C GLY A 17 32.93 27.71 -20.96
N PRO A 18 32.96 26.41 -21.30
CA PRO A 18 31.78 25.54 -21.38
C PRO A 18 30.90 25.55 -20.12
N ASN A 19 31.53 25.66 -18.95
CA ASN A 19 30.83 25.73 -17.65
C ASN A 19 30.03 27.03 -17.47
N ALA A 20 30.54 28.16 -17.96
CA ALA A 20 29.86 29.45 -17.87
C ALA A 20 28.72 29.55 -18.89
N LEU A 21 28.92 29.01 -20.10
CA LEU A 21 27.86 28.83 -21.10
C LEU A 21 26.72 27.95 -20.58
N ALA A 22 27.06 26.81 -19.97
CA ALA A 22 26.06 25.93 -19.35
C ALA A 22 25.30 26.63 -18.21
N PHE A 23 26.00 27.35 -17.34
CA PHE A 23 25.39 28.11 -16.26
C PHE A 23 24.48 29.23 -16.78
N ALA A 24 24.95 29.99 -17.78
CA ALA A 24 24.15 31.01 -18.45
C ALA A 24 22.91 30.42 -19.11
N ALA A 25 23.03 29.26 -19.77
CA ALA A 25 21.90 28.57 -20.38
C ALA A 25 20.85 28.17 -19.33
N VAL A 26 21.26 27.65 -18.16
CA VAL A 26 20.33 27.33 -17.05
C VAL A 26 19.62 28.59 -16.54
N LEU A 27 20.32 29.72 -16.40
CA LEU A 27 19.71 30.98 -15.98
C LEU A 27 18.71 31.51 -17.02
N VAL A 28 19.08 31.45 -18.30
CA VAL A 28 18.22 31.89 -19.41
C VAL A 28 16.97 31.02 -19.52
N THR A 29 17.09 29.68 -19.44
CA THR A 29 15.91 28.81 -19.47
C THR A 29 15.02 29.02 -18.26
N SER A 30 15.59 29.28 -17.08
CA SER A 30 14.85 29.62 -15.86
C SER A 30 14.12 30.96 -15.99
N LEU A 31 14.75 31.96 -16.59
CA LEU A 31 14.16 33.26 -16.86
C LEU A 31 12.98 33.14 -17.84
N ILE A 32 13.19 32.44 -18.95
CA ILE A 32 12.16 32.19 -19.97
C ILE A 32 10.97 31.45 -19.34
N ALA A 33 11.23 30.39 -18.57
CA ALA A 33 10.19 29.64 -17.89
C ALA A 33 9.41 30.50 -16.89
N SER A 34 10.10 31.35 -16.12
CA SER A 34 9.46 32.28 -15.19
C SER A 34 8.53 33.26 -15.91
N VAL A 35 9.00 33.87 -17.01
CA VAL A 35 8.19 34.80 -17.83
C VAL A 35 7.00 34.07 -18.45
N ALA A 36 7.22 32.91 -19.07
CA ALA A 36 6.15 32.12 -19.69
C ALA A 36 5.08 31.72 -18.68
N MET A 37 5.47 31.21 -17.51
CA MET A 37 4.55 30.84 -16.44
C MET A 37 3.81 32.05 -15.88
N TYR A 38 4.48 33.19 -15.73
CA TYR A 38 3.84 34.43 -15.28
C TYR A 38 2.76 34.90 -16.27
N LEU A 39 3.08 34.92 -17.57
CA LEU A 39 2.13 35.32 -18.61
C LEU A 39 0.93 34.37 -18.72
N TRP A 40 1.13 33.07 -18.43
CA TRP A 40 0.08 32.07 -18.47
C TRP A 40 -0.82 32.06 -17.22
N SER A 41 -0.24 32.19 -16.03
CA SER A 41 -0.94 31.94 -14.76
C SER A 41 -1.35 33.19 -13.99
N HIS A 42 -0.82 34.37 -14.31
CA HIS A 42 -1.09 35.60 -13.55
C HIS A 42 -2.21 36.45 -14.19
N PRO A 43 -3.35 36.65 -13.51
CA PRO A 43 -4.49 37.39 -14.06
C PRO A 43 -4.37 38.93 -13.92
N GLY A 44 -3.29 39.44 -13.32
CA GLY A 44 -3.09 40.86 -13.01
C GLY A 44 -2.32 41.68 -14.06
N PRO A 45 -2.01 42.96 -13.76
CA PRO A 45 -1.24 43.83 -14.64
C PRO A 45 0.16 43.25 -14.92
N ARG A 46 0.53 43.25 -16.20
CA ARG A 46 1.76 42.66 -16.73
C ARG A 46 2.88 43.70 -16.75
N ASP A 47 3.46 43.95 -15.58
CA ASP A 47 4.59 44.87 -15.42
C ASP A 47 5.81 44.16 -14.78
N LEU A 48 6.99 44.76 -14.95
CA LEU A 48 8.25 44.21 -14.45
C LEU A 48 8.25 44.01 -12.93
N ARG A 49 7.64 44.93 -12.17
CA ARG A 49 7.62 44.88 -10.69
C ARG A 49 6.74 43.74 -10.19
N THR A 50 5.66 43.45 -10.89
CA THR A 50 4.72 42.38 -10.57
C THR A 50 5.30 41.02 -10.98
N TRP A 51 5.96 40.93 -12.13
CA TRP A 51 6.75 39.75 -12.51
C TRP A 51 7.90 39.47 -11.53
N LEU A 52 8.68 40.48 -11.13
CA LEU A 52 9.78 40.31 -10.16
C LEU A 52 9.29 39.73 -8.83
N ARG A 53 8.11 40.17 -8.35
CA ARG A 53 7.48 39.61 -7.14
C ARG A 53 7.03 38.16 -7.33
N TYR A 54 6.55 37.80 -8.51
CA TYR A 54 6.18 36.43 -8.85
C TYR A 54 7.41 35.51 -9.00
N ALA A 55 8.47 35.99 -9.65
CA ALA A 55 9.70 35.23 -9.88
C ALA A 55 10.55 35.05 -8.61
N PHE A 56 10.51 36.03 -7.70
CA PHE A 56 11.30 36.05 -6.47
C PHE A 56 10.40 36.32 -5.24
N PRO A 57 9.50 35.37 -4.89
CA PRO A 57 8.58 35.55 -3.78
C PRO A 57 9.35 35.62 -2.45
N ARG A 58 9.13 36.72 -1.70
CA ARG A 58 9.84 36.99 -0.45
C ARG A 58 9.59 35.91 0.61
N GLU A 59 8.37 35.39 0.70
CA GLU A 59 8.00 34.31 1.62
C GLU A 59 8.83 33.03 1.42
N ILE A 60 9.19 32.69 0.18
CA ILE A 60 10.00 31.51 -0.15
C ILE A 60 11.48 31.80 0.11
N LEU A 61 11.98 32.91 -0.42
CA LEU A 61 13.42 33.24 -0.34
C LEU A 61 13.90 33.54 1.08
N THR A 62 13.02 34.02 1.96
CA THR A 62 13.36 34.31 3.37
C THR A 62 13.07 33.14 4.31
N HIS A 63 12.48 32.06 3.81
CA HIS A 63 12.12 30.87 4.59
C HIS A 63 13.36 30.23 5.24
N PRO A 64 13.26 29.67 6.47
CA PRO A 64 14.37 28.96 7.11
C PRO A 64 14.97 27.86 6.23
N SER A 65 14.14 27.10 5.51
CA SER A 65 14.60 26.06 4.58
C SER A 65 15.45 26.61 3.42
N ALA A 66 15.06 27.73 2.82
CA ALA A 66 15.85 28.36 1.75
C ALA A 66 17.20 28.90 2.26
N ARG A 67 17.25 29.39 3.51
CA ARG A 67 18.51 29.79 4.16
C ARG A 67 19.42 28.59 4.40
N ALA A 68 18.85 27.49 4.89
CA ALA A 68 19.59 26.24 5.09
C ALA A 68 20.17 25.73 3.76
N ASP A 69 19.41 25.81 2.66
CA ASP A 69 19.89 25.45 1.32
C ASP A 69 21.09 26.28 0.89
N LEU A 70 21.04 27.61 1.11
CA LEU A 70 22.14 28.50 0.77
C LEU A 70 23.41 28.15 1.55
N PHE A 71 23.32 27.99 2.87
CA PHE A 71 24.47 27.63 3.69
C PHE A 71 25.01 26.25 3.31
N PHE A 72 24.13 25.27 3.14
CA PHE A 72 24.49 23.91 2.77
C PHE A 72 25.14 23.85 1.40
N TRP A 73 24.64 24.60 0.41
CA TRP A 73 25.21 24.70 -0.92
C TRP A 73 26.66 25.22 -0.88
N VAL A 74 26.93 26.26 -0.11
CA VAL A 74 28.28 26.82 0.07
C VAL A 74 29.21 25.79 0.72
N THR A 75 28.81 25.20 1.86
CA THR A 75 29.65 24.25 2.60
C THR A 75 29.86 22.96 1.82
N ARG A 76 28.84 22.47 1.11
CA ARG A 76 28.90 21.25 0.30
C ARG A 76 29.92 21.37 -0.82
N LYS A 77 30.04 22.53 -1.47
CA LYS A 77 31.08 22.73 -2.49
C LYS A 77 32.49 22.57 -1.94
N LEU A 78 32.73 22.93 -0.67
CA LEU A 78 34.02 22.69 -0.01
C LEU A 78 34.21 21.20 0.30
N VAL A 79 33.21 20.56 0.92
CA VAL A 79 33.25 19.14 1.29
C VAL A 79 33.46 18.25 0.06
N MET A 80 32.72 18.50 -1.02
CA MET A 80 32.77 17.70 -2.23
C MET A 80 34.11 17.80 -2.96
N ARG A 81 34.80 18.95 -2.90
CA ARG A 81 36.17 19.08 -3.47
C ARG A 81 37.18 18.19 -2.76
N VAL A 82 36.98 17.92 -1.47
CA VAL A 82 37.83 17.02 -0.68
C VAL A 82 37.45 15.57 -0.92
N MET A 83 36.15 15.26 -1.04
CA MET A 83 35.68 13.88 -1.24
C MET A 83 35.87 13.32 -2.65
N PHE A 84 36.03 14.16 -3.68
CA PHE A 84 36.01 13.73 -5.08
C PHE A 84 37.18 14.23 -5.92
N ILE A 85 38.14 13.33 -6.24
CA ILE A 85 38.96 13.43 -7.45
C ILE A 85 39.09 12.06 -8.21
N PRO A 86 39.14 10.85 -7.57
CA PRO A 86 39.27 9.60 -8.35
C PRO A 86 38.08 8.61 -8.38
N ALA A 87 37.15 8.62 -7.40
CA ALA A 87 36.33 7.43 -7.10
C ALA A 87 35.29 7.01 -8.16
N SER A 88 34.66 7.95 -8.88
CA SER A 88 33.59 7.59 -9.84
C SER A 88 34.14 7.26 -11.23
N ALA A 89 35.13 8.03 -11.69
CA ALA A 89 35.82 7.73 -12.94
C ALA A 89 36.51 6.36 -12.84
N SER A 90 37.14 6.05 -11.70
CA SER A 90 37.75 4.73 -11.50
C SER A 90 36.73 3.60 -11.57
N VAL A 91 35.51 3.74 -11.03
CA VAL A 91 34.48 2.69 -11.12
C VAL A 91 34.01 2.46 -12.55
N ILE A 92 33.72 3.52 -13.33
CA ILE A 92 33.34 3.39 -14.74
C ILE A 92 34.42 2.66 -15.53
N PHE A 93 35.69 3.06 -15.36
CA PHE A 93 36.80 2.43 -16.07
C PHE A 93 37.05 0.99 -15.61
N VAL A 94 36.96 0.69 -14.31
CA VAL A 94 37.14 -0.66 -13.78
C VAL A 94 36.04 -1.59 -14.27
N VAL A 95 34.78 -1.17 -14.16
CA VAL A 95 33.63 -1.95 -14.63
C VAL A 95 33.68 -2.08 -16.16
N GLY A 96 34.02 -1.01 -16.88
CA GLY A 96 34.17 -1.02 -18.33
C GLY A 96 35.26 -1.97 -18.80
N TYR A 97 36.43 -1.93 -18.16
CA TYR A 97 37.53 -2.86 -18.43
C TYR A 97 37.11 -4.30 -18.14
N ALA A 98 36.52 -4.56 -16.98
CA ALA A 98 36.03 -5.90 -16.61
C ALA A 98 34.98 -6.43 -17.61
N THR A 99 34.05 -5.56 -18.04
CA THR A 99 33.04 -5.89 -19.05
C THR A 99 33.69 -6.22 -20.40
N SER A 100 34.62 -5.39 -20.86
CA SER A 100 35.35 -5.64 -22.12
C SER A 100 36.17 -6.93 -22.05
N ALA A 101 36.86 -7.20 -20.95
CA ALA A 101 37.63 -8.42 -20.74
C ALA A 101 36.73 -9.67 -20.74
N LEU A 102 35.56 -9.58 -20.10
CA LEU A 102 34.56 -10.65 -20.13
C LEU A 102 34.06 -10.91 -21.57
N LEU A 103 33.79 -9.86 -22.34
CA LEU A 103 33.40 -10.00 -23.75
C LEU A 103 34.49 -10.66 -24.59
N THR A 104 35.75 -10.29 -24.39
CA THR A 104 36.89 -10.99 -25.03
C THR A 104 36.93 -12.46 -24.68
N GLN A 105 36.71 -12.82 -23.41
CA GLN A 105 36.69 -14.21 -22.97
C GLN A 105 35.52 -15.01 -23.57
N VAL A 106 34.34 -14.41 -23.65
CA VAL A 106 33.11 -15.08 -24.14
C VAL A 106 33.08 -15.19 -25.67
N LEU A 107 33.50 -14.13 -26.37
CA LEU A 107 33.45 -14.08 -27.83
C LEU A 107 34.71 -14.66 -28.49
N GLY A 108 35.79 -14.83 -27.75
CA GLY A 108 37.07 -15.36 -28.25
C GLY A 108 37.79 -14.41 -29.22
N VAL A 109 37.31 -13.16 -29.34
CA VAL A 109 37.88 -12.14 -30.23
C VAL A 109 38.40 -10.98 -29.37
N ASN A 110 39.63 -10.58 -29.66
CA ASN A 110 40.28 -9.46 -28.98
C ASN A 110 39.58 -8.14 -29.29
N GLN A 111 39.67 -7.20 -28.34
CA GLN A 111 39.20 -5.84 -28.52
C GLN A 111 39.75 -5.22 -29.82
N THR A 112 38.91 -4.50 -30.55
CA THR A 112 39.33 -3.73 -31.72
C THR A 112 40.00 -2.42 -31.30
N ALA A 113 41.23 -2.18 -31.76
CA ALA A 113 41.95 -0.91 -31.54
C ALA A 113 41.52 0.21 -32.50
N ALA A 114 40.34 0.11 -33.13
CA ALA A 114 39.86 1.10 -34.08
C ALA A 114 39.28 2.33 -33.33
N PRO A 115 39.56 3.56 -33.78
CA PRO A 115 38.97 4.75 -33.18
C PRO A 115 37.45 4.79 -33.39
N ALA A 116 36.72 5.36 -32.44
CA ALA A 116 35.27 5.46 -32.52
C ALA A 116 34.82 6.35 -33.70
N GLY A 117 34.10 5.75 -34.65
CA GLY A 117 33.44 6.48 -35.74
C GLY A 117 32.25 7.31 -35.24
N PRO A 118 31.72 8.25 -36.07
CA PRO A 118 30.62 9.13 -35.66
C PRO A 118 29.36 8.38 -35.18
N TRP A 119 29.00 7.29 -35.85
CA TRP A 119 27.86 6.45 -35.45
C TRP A 119 28.09 5.74 -34.13
N THR A 120 29.31 5.23 -33.89
CA THR A 120 29.69 4.62 -32.61
C THR A 120 29.55 5.63 -31.48
N ILE A 121 30.02 6.86 -31.66
CA ILE A 121 29.89 7.95 -30.68
C ILE A 121 28.41 8.26 -30.41
N ILE A 122 27.57 8.33 -31.44
CA ILE A 122 26.13 8.58 -31.29
C ILE A 122 25.46 7.45 -30.50
N PHE A 123 25.67 6.19 -30.87
CA PHE A 123 25.04 5.06 -30.19
C PHE A 123 25.57 4.88 -28.76
N PHE A 124 26.88 5.05 -28.54
CA PHE A 124 27.47 5.10 -27.20
C PHE A 124 26.80 6.18 -26.36
N THR A 125 26.64 7.39 -26.89
CA THR A 125 25.99 8.50 -26.18
C THR A 125 24.52 8.19 -25.86
N LEU A 126 23.74 7.68 -26.82
CA LEU A 126 22.32 7.36 -26.62
C LEU A 126 22.12 6.23 -25.60
N THR A 127 22.88 5.15 -25.73
CA THR A 127 22.81 4.01 -24.80
C THR A 127 23.32 4.39 -23.41
N GLY A 128 24.37 5.22 -23.33
CA GLY A 128 24.88 5.76 -22.07
C GLY A 128 23.87 6.68 -21.36
N LEU A 129 23.15 7.52 -22.12
CA LEU A 129 22.04 8.33 -21.57
C LEU A 129 20.91 7.47 -21.01
N LEU A 130 20.47 6.45 -21.75
CA LEU A 130 19.42 5.54 -21.31
C LEU A 130 19.84 4.72 -20.09
N ALA A 131 21.07 4.23 -20.07
CA ALA A 131 21.61 3.50 -18.93
C ALA A 131 21.71 4.38 -17.68
N TYR A 132 22.15 5.63 -17.84
CA TYR A 132 22.17 6.60 -16.74
C TYR A 132 20.76 6.91 -16.22
N ASP A 133 19.79 7.14 -17.10
CA ASP A 133 18.42 7.45 -16.70
C ASP A 133 17.74 6.29 -15.95
N LEU A 134 17.96 5.05 -16.43
CA LEU A 134 17.53 3.84 -15.73
C LEU A 134 18.26 3.66 -14.40
N SER A 135 19.58 3.89 -14.38
CA SER A 135 20.40 3.76 -13.17
C SER A 135 19.91 4.72 -12.08
N TYR A 136 19.68 5.98 -12.44
CA TYR A 136 19.09 6.98 -11.55
C TYR A 136 17.73 6.54 -11.03
N TYR A 137 16.82 6.10 -11.91
CA TYR A 137 15.50 5.63 -11.49
C TYR A 137 15.59 4.50 -10.45
N LEU A 138 16.44 3.50 -10.68
CA LEU A 138 16.62 2.37 -9.78
C LEU A 138 17.25 2.80 -8.45
N TYR A 139 18.22 3.70 -8.48
CA TYR A 139 18.83 4.22 -7.26
C TYR A 139 17.82 5.04 -6.45
N HIS A 140 17.05 5.89 -7.12
CA HIS A 140 16.04 6.73 -6.50
C HIS A 140 14.91 5.90 -5.88
N LEU A 141 14.46 4.85 -6.57
CA LEU A 141 13.57 3.86 -6.00
C LEU A 141 14.19 3.18 -4.76
N ALA A 142 15.47 2.79 -4.82
CA ALA A 142 16.16 2.17 -3.69
C ALA A 142 16.28 3.13 -2.50
N GLN A 143 16.55 4.41 -2.74
CA GLN A 143 16.58 5.46 -1.71
C GLN A 143 15.25 5.56 -0.95
N HIS A 144 14.12 5.39 -1.63
CA HIS A 144 12.81 5.37 -1.00
C HIS A 144 12.45 4.05 -0.30
N LYS A 145 12.97 2.92 -0.77
CA LYS A 145 12.57 1.59 -0.27
C LYS A 145 13.51 1.01 0.78
N ILE A 146 14.76 1.43 0.81
CA ILE A 146 15.79 0.91 1.73
C ILE A 146 15.98 1.92 2.87
N PRO A 147 15.64 1.58 4.14
CA PRO A 147 15.65 2.54 5.25
C PRO A 147 16.96 3.30 5.45
N ILE A 148 18.11 2.64 5.31
CA ILE A 148 19.41 3.30 5.47
C ILE A 148 19.70 4.32 4.35
N LEU A 149 19.24 4.06 3.12
CA LEU A 149 19.37 5.00 2.01
C LEU A 149 18.37 6.15 2.17
N TRP A 150 17.18 5.84 2.68
CA TRP A 150 16.17 6.85 3.00
C TRP A 150 16.69 7.87 4.01
N GLU A 151 17.42 7.46 5.05
CA GLU A 151 17.95 8.43 6.02
C GLU A 151 18.88 9.47 5.37
N LEU A 152 19.62 9.09 4.33
CA LEU A 152 20.43 10.02 3.54
C LEU A 152 19.57 10.84 2.56
N HIS A 153 18.66 10.18 1.84
CA HIS A 153 17.83 10.80 0.81
C HIS A 153 16.77 11.75 1.40
N LYS A 154 16.35 11.52 2.65
CA LYS A 154 15.48 12.39 3.43
C LYS A 154 16.01 13.83 3.52
N VAL A 155 17.33 14.01 3.43
CA VAL A 155 17.95 15.34 3.30
C VAL A 155 17.34 16.07 2.11
N HIS A 156 17.21 15.43 0.94
CA HIS A 156 16.59 16.00 -0.26
C HIS A 156 15.12 16.38 -0.04
N HIS A 157 14.34 15.47 0.54
CA HIS A 157 12.90 15.68 0.80
C HIS A 157 12.58 16.64 1.94
N SER A 158 13.56 16.96 2.80
CA SER A 158 13.34 17.81 3.97
C SER A 158 13.09 19.30 3.64
N ALA A 159 13.17 19.68 2.36
CA ALA A 159 12.95 21.05 1.93
C ALA A 159 11.47 21.44 2.05
N GLU A 160 11.16 22.38 2.94
CA GLU A 160 9.80 22.88 3.16
C GLU A 160 9.38 23.89 2.10
N VAL A 161 10.36 24.53 1.45
CA VAL A 161 10.16 25.37 0.27
C VAL A 161 11.24 25.06 -0.76
N MET A 162 10.92 25.28 -2.03
CA MET A 162 11.81 24.99 -3.14
C MET A 162 12.37 26.27 -3.76
N VAL A 163 13.68 26.40 -3.74
CA VAL A 163 14.46 27.39 -4.49
C VAL A 163 15.43 26.64 -5.41
N GLY A 164 15.83 27.20 -6.56
CA GLY A 164 16.54 26.37 -7.55
C GLY A 164 17.86 25.72 -7.05
N ILE A 165 18.44 26.22 -5.95
CA ILE A 165 19.59 25.60 -5.26
C ILE A 165 19.21 24.42 -4.35
N THR A 166 17.93 24.23 -4.00
CA THR A 166 17.40 23.05 -3.28
C THR A 166 17.74 21.75 -4.01
N LYS A 167 17.95 21.78 -5.34
CA LYS A 167 18.47 20.64 -6.11
C LYS A 167 19.77 20.07 -5.55
N ASP A 168 20.60 20.92 -4.93
CA ASP A 168 21.90 20.55 -4.37
C ASP A 168 21.80 20.18 -2.87
N ARG A 169 20.58 20.15 -2.29
CA ARG A 169 20.28 19.60 -0.95
C ARG A 169 20.35 18.07 -1.00
N ILE A 170 21.52 17.53 -1.35
CA ILE A 170 21.81 16.10 -1.42
C ILE A 170 23.01 15.83 -0.51
N HIS A 171 22.86 14.86 0.38
CA HIS A 171 23.91 14.50 1.32
C HIS A 171 25.19 14.05 0.57
N PRO A 172 26.41 14.46 0.96
CA PRO A 172 27.64 14.08 0.22
C PRO A 172 27.85 12.58 0.06
N VAL A 173 27.52 11.80 1.10
CA VAL A 173 27.59 10.33 1.05
C VAL A 173 26.56 9.75 0.08
N ASP A 174 25.37 10.35 0.01
CA ASP A 174 24.32 9.94 -0.93
C ASP A 174 24.77 10.18 -2.38
N GLU A 175 25.35 11.36 -2.65
CA GLU A 175 25.94 11.68 -3.95
C GLU A 175 27.07 10.70 -4.32
N LEU A 176 27.93 10.34 -3.35
CA LEU A 176 29.01 9.37 -3.57
C LEU A 176 28.47 8.00 -3.92
N MET A 177 27.48 7.52 -3.18
CA MET A 177 26.83 6.23 -3.41
C MET A 177 26.11 6.21 -4.77
N ASN A 178 25.40 7.28 -5.12
CA ASN A 178 24.78 7.43 -6.43
C ASN A 178 25.81 7.38 -7.56
N ARG A 179 26.95 8.08 -7.42
CA ARG A 179 28.03 8.02 -8.41
C ARG A 179 28.65 6.65 -8.60
N VAL A 180 28.84 5.90 -7.50
CA VAL A 180 29.31 4.51 -7.58
C VAL A 180 28.27 3.65 -8.28
N TRP A 181 26.99 3.82 -7.96
CA TRP A 181 25.88 3.13 -8.58
C TRP A 181 25.78 3.41 -10.10
N ASP A 182 25.80 4.67 -10.51
CA ASP A 182 25.83 5.10 -11.91
C ASP A 182 27.02 4.47 -12.65
N GLY A 183 28.17 4.42 -11.98
CA GLY A 183 29.39 3.83 -12.54
C GLY A 183 29.27 2.35 -12.87
N LEU A 184 28.40 1.59 -12.18
CA LEU A 184 28.13 0.19 -12.50
C LEU A 184 27.36 0.07 -13.82
N PHE A 185 26.31 0.88 -14.03
CA PHE A 185 25.46 0.80 -15.22
C PHE A 185 26.12 1.42 -16.44
N VAL A 186 26.64 2.64 -16.29
CA VAL A 186 27.33 3.36 -17.36
C VAL A 186 28.65 2.67 -17.67
N GLY A 187 29.34 2.10 -16.68
CA GLY A 187 30.56 1.31 -16.88
C GLY A 187 30.33 0.08 -17.74
N VAL A 188 29.22 -0.66 -17.57
CA VAL A 188 28.88 -1.79 -18.44
C VAL A 188 28.68 -1.32 -19.89
N VAL A 189 27.93 -0.24 -20.11
CA VAL A 189 27.74 0.32 -21.45
C VAL A 189 29.07 0.77 -22.04
N TYR A 190 29.88 1.48 -21.26
CA TYR A 190 31.22 1.90 -21.68
C TYR A 190 32.07 0.70 -22.08
N GLY A 191 32.09 -0.38 -21.30
CA GLY A 191 32.84 -1.59 -21.61
C GLY A 191 32.37 -2.31 -22.87
N ILE A 192 31.06 -2.36 -23.11
CA ILE A 192 30.48 -2.93 -24.34
C ILE A 192 30.97 -2.15 -25.56
N TRP A 193 30.90 -0.82 -25.52
CA TRP A 193 31.36 0.00 -26.64
C TRP A 193 32.88 0.03 -26.76
N TYR A 194 33.59 -0.01 -25.64
CA TYR A 194 35.05 -0.01 -25.58
C TYR A 194 35.60 -1.26 -26.27
N TYR A 195 34.92 -2.39 -26.10
CA TYR A 195 35.24 -3.64 -26.82
C TYR A 195 35.26 -3.46 -28.35
N PHE A 196 34.39 -2.61 -28.91
CA PHE A 196 34.28 -2.36 -30.36
C PHE A 196 35.07 -1.13 -30.85
N ALA A 197 35.41 -0.18 -29.98
CA ALA A 197 36.15 1.02 -30.36
C ALA A 197 36.91 1.63 -29.19
N VAL A 198 38.09 2.18 -29.48
CA VAL A 198 38.88 2.99 -28.53
C VAL A 198 38.54 4.48 -28.68
N ASP A 199 39.05 5.30 -27.76
CA ASP A 199 38.84 6.76 -27.72
C ASP A 199 37.36 7.18 -27.64
N LEU A 200 36.57 6.43 -26.87
CA LEU A 200 35.17 6.76 -26.62
C LEU A 200 35.06 8.08 -25.85
N VAL A 201 34.59 9.10 -26.55
CA VAL A 201 34.18 10.37 -25.97
C VAL A 201 32.69 10.55 -26.25
N GLU A 202 31.95 10.99 -25.24
CA GLU A 202 30.55 11.36 -25.40
C GLU A 202 30.37 12.48 -26.42
N ALA A 203 29.24 12.47 -27.13
CA ALA A 203 28.93 13.55 -28.06
C ALA A 203 28.78 14.89 -27.31
N THR A 204 29.18 15.98 -27.96
CA THR A 204 28.93 17.35 -27.49
C THR A 204 27.98 18.05 -28.44
N ILE A 205 27.14 18.93 -27.91
CA ILE A 205 26.27 19.81 -28.70
C ILE A 205 26.76 21.23 -28.45
N LEU A 206 27.22 21.92 -29.49
CA LEU A 206 27.80 23.27 -29.40
C LEU A 206 28.95 23.36 -28.37
N GLY A 207 29.77 22.30 -28.26
CA GLY A 207 30.88 22.22 -27.31
C GLY A 207 30.47 21.96 -25.85
N VAL A 208 29.18 21.71 -25.59
CA VAL A 208 28.66 21.35 -24.26
C VAL A 208 28.37 19.85 -24.22
N SER A 209 28.82 19.17 -23.15
CA SER A 209 28.53 17.75 -22.92
C SER A 209 27.03 17.47 -23.00
N VAL A 210 26.64 16.38 -23.67
CA VAL A 210 25.25 15.93 -23.76
C VAL A 210 24.61 15.72 -22.37
N TYR A 211 25.39 15.37 -21.34
CA TYR A 211 24.87 15.28 -19.96
C TYR A 211 24.49 16.65 -19.36
N VAL A 212 25.23 17.70 -19.72
CA VAL A 212 24.91 19.07 -19.32
C VAL A 212 23.71 19.59 -20.12
N VAL A 213 23.65 19.28 -21.41
CA VAL A 213 22.47 19.60 -22.26
C VAL A 213 21.22 18.91 -21.72
N ARG A 214 21.31 17.64 -21.31
CA ARG A 214 20.23 16.93 -20.62
C ARG A 214 19.75 17.71 -19.40
N ASN A 215 20.64 18.16 -18.51
CA ASN A 215 20.25 18.91 -17.31
C ASN A 215 19.49 20.21 -17.65
N ILE A 216 19.91 20.90 -18.72
CA ILE A 216 19.25 22.11 -19.22
C ILE A 216 17.84 21.77 -19.75
N LEU A 217 17.73 20.76 -20.62
CA LEU A 217 16.45 20.29 -21.18
C LEU A 217 15.48 19.82 -20.09
N MET A 218 16.03 19.21 -19.05
CA MET A 218 15.30 18.71 -17.90
C MET A 218 14.89 19.75 -16.90
N MET A 219 15.24 21.01 -17.15
CA MET A 219 14.87 22.12 -16.30
C MET A 219 15.22 21.81 -14.83
N ASP A 220 16.40 21.23 -14.61
CA ASP A 220 16.84 20.67 -13.32
C ASP A 220 16.82 21.70 -12.18
N PHE A 221 17.07 22.97 -12.53
CA PHE A 221 16.93 24.09 -11.63
C PHE A 221 15.46 24.41 -11.32
N ILE A 222 14.58 24.42 -12.32
CA ILE A 222 13.17 24.82 -12.21
C ILE A 222 12.31 23.78 -11.49
N ARG A 223 12.62 22.47 -11.64
CA ARG A 223 11.93 21.40 -10.90
C ARG A 223 12.05 21.51 -9.38
N HIS A 224 13.01 22.33 -8.90
CA HIS A 224 13.17 22.71 -7.51
C HIS A 224 12.87 24.21 -7.29
N THR A 225 11.95 24.81 -8.05
CA THR A 225 11.43 26.16 -7.76
C THR A 225 9.93 26.07 -7.45
N HIS A 226 9.31 27.19 -7.10
CA HIS A 226 7.86 27.30 -6.98
C HIS A 226 7.11 27.33 -8.34
N LEU A 227 7.84 27.39 -9.47
CA LEU A 227 7.25 27.43 -10.80
C LEU A 227 6.71 26.06 -11.20
N ARG A 228 5.42 26.00 -11.53
CA ARG A 228 4.69 24.75 -11.82
C ARG A 228 4.69 24.46 -13.32
N VAL A 229 5.85 24.08 -13.85
CA VAL A 229 6.00 23.82 -15.28
C VAL A 229 5.55 22.39 -15.64
N SER A 230 4.62 22.29 -16.58
CA SER A 230 4.11 21.04 -17.17
C SER A 230 4.36 21.04 -18.68
N PHE A 231 4.72 19.90 -19.26
CA PHE A 231 4.91 19.73 -20.71
C PHE A 231 3.65 19.19 -21.41
N GLY A 232 2.50 19.17 -20.71
CA GLY A 232 1.22 18.71 -21.28
C GLY A 232 1.29 17.23 -21.69
N PRO A 233 0.88 16.86 -22.93
CA PRO A 233 0.90 15.46 -23.39
C PRO A 233 2.28 14.80 -23.32
N LEU A 234 3.36 15.57 -23.44
CA LEU A 234 4.74 15.05 -23.40
C LEU A 234 5.12 14.51 -22.02
N ASN A 235 4.39 14.87 -20.96
CA ASN A 235 4.53 14.26 -19.64
C ASN A 235 4.34 12.73 -19.67
N GLY A 236 3.70 12.22 -20.73
CA GLY A 236 3.61 10.81 -21.12
C GLY A 236 4.93 10.06 -21.20
N VAL A 237 6.01 10.76 -21.56
CA VAL A 237 7.31 10.19 -21.92
C VAL A 237 8.45 10.89 -21.18
N ILE A 238 8.39 12.22 -21.08
CA ILE A 238 9.38 13.07 -20.42
C ILE A 238 8.86 13.42 -19.03
N LEU A 239 9.73 13.38 -18.01
CA LEU A 239 9.36 13.86 -16.69
C LEU A 239 9.36 15.39 -16.67
N CYS A 240 8.26 16.01 -16.25
CA CYS A 240 8.18 17.46 -16.14
C CYS A 240 8.48 17.96 -14.71
N PRO A 241 8.91 19.22 -14.56
CA PRO A 241 9.21 19.84 -13.27
C PRO A 241 8.10 19.67 -12.23
N HIS A 242 6.84 19.84 -12.63
CA HIS A 242 5.72 19.75 -11.70
C HIS A 242 5.48 18.33 -11.16
N TRP A 243 5.79 17.29 -11.92
CA TRP A 243 5.67 15.89 -11.46
C TRP A 243 6.78 15.53 -10.47
N HIS A 244 7.97 16.09 -10.65
CA HIS A 244 9.05 16.01 -9.67
C HIS A 244 8.70 16.77 -8.38
N GLN A 245 8.04 17.93 -8.47
CA GLN A 245 7.53 18.61 -7.27
C GLN A 245 6.53 17.75 -6.50
N LEU A 246 5.60 17.06 -7.19
CA LEU A 246 4.65 16.15 -6.53
C LEU A 246 5.35 15.07 -5.71
N HIS A 247 6.47 14.54 -6.21
CA HIS A 247 7.25 13.53 -5.51
C HIS A 247 7.78 14.01 -4.13
N HIS A 248 8.00 15.32 -3.97
CA HIS A 248 8.40 15.95 -2.70
C HIS A 248 7.23 16.26 -1.75
N SER A 249 6.00 15.94 -2.14
CA SER A 249 4.80 16.24 -1.35
C SER A 249 4.73 15.44 -0.05
N VAL A 250 4.25 16.09 1.02
CA VAL A 250 3.94 15.45 2.31
C VAL A 250 2.62 14.67 2.31
N ASP A 251 1.76 14.86 1.31
CA ASP A 251 0.50 14.11 1.19
C ASP A 251 0.76 12.60 1.01
N PRO A 252 0.23 11.72 1.89
CA PRO A 252 0.39 10.27 1.79
C PRO A 252 0.01 9.66 0.44
N LYS A 253 -0.89 10.29 -0.33
CA LYS A 253 -1.27 9.79 -1.67
C LYS A 253 -0.13 9.92 -2.69
N HIS A 254 0.82 10.82 -2.45
CA HIS A 254 1.97 11.09 -3.31
C HIS A 254 3.24 10.31 -2.93
N TYR A 255 3.21 9.58 -1.81
CA TYR A 255 4.37 8.82 -1.36
C TYR A 255 4.80 7.76 -2.37
N ASP A 256 6.12 7.67 -2.56
CA ASP A 256 6.79 6.73 -3.45
C ASP A 256 6.31 6.79 -4.91
N ARG A 257 6.14 8.01 -5.43
CA ARG A 257 5.71 8.28 -6.82
C ARG A 257 6.73 9.09 -7.60
N ASN A 258 6.73 8.96 -8.92
CA ASN A 258 7.50 9.80 -9.87
C ASN A 258 9.02 9.88 -9.60
N PHE A 259 9.71 8.75 -9.67
CA PHE A 259 11.15 8.64 -9.42
C PHE A 259 12.04 8.95 -10.63
N GLY A 260 11.47 9.13 -11.82
CA GLY A 260 12.23 9.38 -13.05
C GLY A 260 13.16 10.59 -12.97
N LEU A 261 14.10 10.67 -13.93
CA LEU A 261 14.99 11.83 -14.06
C LEU A 261 14.71 12.60 -15.35
N LEU A 262 14.94 11.95 -16.50
CA LEU A 262 14.64 12.42 -17.85
C LEU A 262 13.31 11.84 -18.32
N LEU A 263 13.17 10.52 -18.25
CA LEU A 263 12.01 9.81 -18.77
C LEU A 263 11.05 9.42 -17.65
N SER A 264 9.77 9.68 -17.86
CA SER A 264 8.68 9.20 -17.00
C SER A 264 8.19 7.80 -17.43
N VAL A 265 8.86 7.17 -18.41
CA VAL A 265 8.54 5.82 -18.88
C VAL A 265 8.78 4.77 -17.80
N TRP A 266 9.85 4.92 -17.02
CA TRP A 266 10.20 4.01 -15.94
C TRP A 266 9.12 4.00 -14.87
N ASP A 267 8.63 5.20 -14.50
CA ASP A 267 7.54 5.34 -13.55
C ASP A 267 6.26 4.61 -13.97
N ARG A 268 5.96 4.59 -15.26
CA ARG A 268 4.80 3.85 -15.78
C ARG A 268 5.06 2.36 -15.81
N MET A 269 6.25 1.97 -16.24
CA MET A 269 6.65 0.57 -16.38
C MET A 269 6.64 -0.16 -15.02
N PHE A 270 7.05 0.54 -13.96
CA PHE A 270 7.09 0.00 -12.59
C PHE A 270 5.91 0.44 -11.70
N GLY A 271 4.92 1.15 -12.25
CA GLY A 271 3.70 1.52 -11.55
C GLY A 271 3.86 2.59 -10.47
N THR A 272 4.91 3.40 -10.53
CA THR A 272 5.22 4.52 -9.63
C THR A 272 4.74 5.87 -10.17
N ALA A 273 4.20 5.94 -11.39
CA ALA A 273 3.67 7.17 -11.97
C ALA A 273 2.45 7.72 -11.21
N CYS A 274 2.44 9.02 -10.94
CA CYS A 274 1.32 9.77 -10.37
C CYS A 274 1.16 11.10 -11.12
N VAL A 275 -0.07 11.39 -11.55
CA VAL A 275 -0.38 12.62 -12.28
C VAL A 275 -1.07 13.58 -11.33
N PRO A 276 -0.57 14.80 -11.14
CA PRO A 276 -1.22 15.81 -10.30
C PRO A 276 -2.56 16.25 -10.90
N GLU A 277 -3.53 16.54 -10.04
CA GLU A 277 -4.80 17.11 -10.47
C GLU A 277 -4.60 18.55 -10.99
N PRO A 278 -5.42 19.03 -11.95
CA PRO A 278 -5.33 20.39 -12.46
C PRO A 278 -5.43 21.43 -11.32
N GLY A 279 -4.36 22.21 -11.12
CA GLY A 279 -4.32 23.27 -10.10
C GLY A 279 -3.98 22.81 -8.69
N GLU A 280 -3.65 21.52 -8.50
CA GLU A 280 -3.24 20.96 -7.23
C GLU A 280 -2.07 21.72 -6.60
N ARG A 281 -2.09 21.85 -5.27
CA ARG A 281 -1.06 22.51 -4.49
C ARG A 281 -0.43 21.49 -3.55
N PHE A 282 0.89 21.50 -3.48
CA PHE A 282 1.64 20.59 -2.61
C PHE A 282 2.18 21.37 -1.41
N GLU A 283 2.18 20.70 -0.27
CA GLU A 283 3.01 21.06 0.88
C GLU A 283 4.25 20.15 0.84
N PHE A 284 5.43 20.71 1.09
CA PHE A 284 6.71 20.01 0.95
C PHE A 284 7.37 19.81 2.31
N GLY A 285 8.29 18.84 2.37
CA GLY A 285 9.04 18.50 3.58
C GLY A 285 8.84 17.05 3.99
N ILE A 286 9.11 16.77 5.28
CA ILE A 286 9.00 15.43 5.89
C ILE A 286 8.13 15.45 7.16
N GLY A 287 7.18 16.39 7.21
CA GLY A 287 6.31 16.64 8.36
C GLY A 287 6.87 17.66 9.37
N PRO A 288 6.01 18.33 10.15
CA PRO A 288 6.36 19.56 10.88
C PRO A 288 7.29 19.39 12.09
N ARG A 289 7.38 18.18 12.67
CA ARG A 289 8.30 17.89 13.79
C ARG A 289 9.69 17.53 13.29
N GLU A 290 9.75 16.58 12.35
CA GLU A 290 11.01 16.07 11.81
C GLU A 290 11.67 17.10 10.87
N GLY A 291 10.89 17.81 10.05
CA GLY A 291 11.40 18.81 9.10
C GLY A 291 12.24 19.91 9.73
N ARG A 292 11.89 20.35 10.95
CA ARG A 292 12.63 21.41 11.66
C ARG A 292 14.08 21.03 11.97
N GLU A 293 14.36 19.75 12.22
CA GLU A 293 15.69 19.28 12.56
C GLU A 293 16.65 19.39 11.37
N TYR A 294 16.12 19.34 10.14
CA TYR A 294 16.85 19.41 8.88
C TYR A 294 17.03 20.84 8.34
N GLN A 295 16.60 21.87 9.07
CA GLN A 295 16.81 23.28 8.67
C GLN A 295 18.13 23.86 9.21
N SER A 296 19.12 23.01 9.50
CA SER A 296 20.44 23.39 10.01
C SER A 296 21.54 22.55 9.35
N LEU A 297 22.78 23.07 9.30
CA LEU A 297 23.92 22.31 8.78
C LEU A 297 24.16 21.01 9.56
N TYR A 298 23.93 21.02 10.88
CA TYR A 298 24.02 19.81 11.70
C TYR A 298 22.97 18.78 11.26
N GLY A 299 21.74 19.22 11.04
CA GLY A 299 20.64 18.40 10.53
C GLY A 299 20.86 17.85 9.13
N LEU A 300 21.60 18.57 8.29
CA LEU A 300 21.86 18.18 6.91
C LEU A 300 23.12 17.32 6.73
N TYR A 301 24.09 17.36 7.64
CA TYR A 301 25.32 16.55 7.57
C TYR A 301 25.40 15.42 8.60
N ILE A 302 25.03 15.66 9.85
CA ILE A 302 25.34 14.75 10.97
C ILE A 302 24.15 13.90 11.34
N LEU A 303 22.96 14.50 11.45
CA LEU A 303 21.73 13.79 11.80
C LEU A 303 21.42 12.61 10.86
N PRO A 304 21.55 12.72 9.52
CA PRO A 304 21.29 11.61 8.59
C PRO A 304 22.20 10.42 8.85
N LEU A 305 23.50 10.67 9.08
CA LEU A 305 24.49 9.64 9.36
C LEU A 305 24.23 8.95 10.70
N ARG A 306 23.85 9.73 11.72
CA ARG A 306 23.46 9.18 13.02
C ARG A 306 22.24 8.26 12.89
N ARG A 307 21.18 8.70 12.20
CA ARG A 307 19.95 7.91 12.01
C ARG A 307 20.15 6.71 11.11
N MET A 308 20.99 6.83 10.08
CA MET A 308 21.45 5.72 9.25
C MET A 308 22.18 4.69 10.12
N GLY A 309 23.07 5.13 11.01
CA GLY A 309 23.77 4.27 11.97
C GLY A 309 22.82 3.62 12.98
N GLU A 310 21.86 4.35 13.53
CA GLU A 310 20.82 3.82 14.44
C GLU A 310 19.97 2.74 13.73
N THR A 311 19.61 2.97 12.47
CA THR A 311 18.85 2.04 11.63
C THR A 311 19.68 0.81 11.24
N ALA A 312 20.97 0.98 10.93
CA ALA A 312 21.86 -0.14 10.66
C ALA A 312 22.10 -0.97 11.94
N LEU A 313 22.33 -0.30 13.07
CA LEU A 313 22.47 -0.96 14.37
C LEU A 313 21.19 -1.64 14.81
N SER A 314 20.00 -1.15 14.45
CA SER A 314 18.74 -1.83 14.76
C SER A 314 18.58 -3.15 14.00
N TRP A 315 19.32 -3.37 12.90
CA TRP A 315 19.34 -4.66 12.21
C TRP A 315 20.20 -5.71 12.93
N PHE A 316 21.16 -5.29 13.76
CA PHE A 316 22.12 -6.16 14.44
C PHE A 316 22.00 -6.16 15.96
N ARG A 317 21.35 -5.17 16.57
CA ARG A 317 21.04 -5.17 17.99
C ARG A 317 19.99 -6.25 18.26
N PRO A 318 20.28 -7.28 19.07
CA PRO A 318 19.20 -7.93 19.80
C PRO A 318 18.55 -6.82 20.62
N ALA A 319 17.26 -6.59 20.39
CA ALA A 319 16.55 -5.57 21.14
C ALA A 319 16.70 -5.89 22.62
N ALA A 320 17.13 -4.91 23.43
CA ALA A 320 17.07 -5.06 24.87
C ALA A 320 15.61 -5.41 25.21
N PRO A 321 15.35 -6.47 26.01
CA PRO A 321 14.01 -6.75 26.46
C PRO A 321 13.50 -5.45 27.09
N ALA A 322 12.29 -5.03 26.71
CA ALA A 322 11.61 -4.06 27.54
C ALA A 322 11.37 -4.77 28.87
N ARG A 323 12.30 -4.63 29.83
CA ARG A 323 12.02 -4.96 31.23
C ARG A 323 10.92 -3.99 31.64
N GLN A 324 9.67 -4.42 31.48
CA GLN A 324 8.56 -3.80 32.15
C GLN A 324 8.53 -4.42 33.53
N ASP A 325 9.06 -3.69 34.50
CA ASP A 325 9.07 -4.09 35.90
C ASP A 325 7.65 -4.51 36.31
N GLY A 326 7.49 -5.79 36.65
CA GLY A 326 6.24 -6.35 37.16
C GLY A 326 5.29 -7.01 36.15
N LEU A 327 5.66 -7.16 34.86
CA LEU A 327 4.91 -8.02 33.93
C LEU A 327 5.54 -9.41 33.77
N SER A 328 4.71 -10.46 33.84
CA SER A 328 5.04 -11.83 33.43
C SER A 328 4.35 -12.14 32.11
N LEU A 329 5.09 -12.69 31.15
CA LEU A 329 4.60 -13.02 29.82
C LEU A 329 4.65 -14.54 29.62
N GLU A 330 3.64 -15.10 28.99
CA GLU A 330 3.62 -16.52 28.60
C GLU A 330 2.95 -16.71 27.22
N ILE A 331 3.29 -17.79 26.51
CA ILE A 331 2.60 -18.24 25.30
C ILE A 331 1.88 -19.56 25.61
N VAL A 332 0.58 -19.60 25.38
CA VAL A 332 -0.25 -20.81 25.54
C VAL A 332 -0.19 -21.64 24.27
N HIS A 333 0.18 -22.91 24.42
CA HIS A 333 0.36 -23.86 23.32
C HIS A 333 -0.60 -25.05 23.35
N ASP A 334 -1.30 -25.27 24.46
CA ASP A 334 -2.15 -26.42 24.66
C ASP A 334 -3.52 -26.02 25.25
N ALA A 335 -4.48 -26.93 25.08
CA ALA A 335 -5.86 -26.70 25.46
C ALA A 335 -6.06 -26.70 26.98
N ALA A 336 -5.21 -27.39 27.75
CA ALA A 336 -5.33 -27.44 29.21
C ALA A 336 -5.00 -26.07 29.79
N ARG A 337 -3.90 -25.46 29.36
CA ARG A 337 -3.54 -24.10 29.79
C ARG A 337 -4.54 -23.06 29.28
N LEU A 338 -5.09 -23.22 28.08
CA LEU A 338 -6.18 -22.35 27.59
C LEU A 338 -7.39 -22.39 28.54
N GLU A 339 -7.79 -23.56 29.04
CA GLU A 339 -8.89 -23.71 29.98
C GLU A 339 -8.56 -23.16 31.37
N GLU A 340 -7.34 -23.39 31.88
CA GLU A 340 -6.90 -22.87 33.18
C GLU A 340 -6.98 -21.35 33.31
N VAL A 341 -6.75 -20.63 32.21
CA VAL A 341 -6.76 -19.16 32.21
C VAL A 341 -8.16 -18.56 31.99
N ARG A 342 -9.20 -19.39 31.84
CA ARG A 342 -10.57 -18.94 31.54
C ARG A 342 -11.06 -17.86 32.49
N GLU A 343 -10.98 -18.11 33.80
CA GLU A 343 -11.53 -17.20 34.80
C GLU A 343 -10.85 -15.82 34.76
N ALA A 344 -9.52 -15.79 34.60
CA ALA A 344 -8.76 -14.56 34.48
C ALA A 344 -9.04 -13.82 33.16
N TRP A 345 -9.23 -14.56 32.07
CA TRP A 345 -9.59 -14.00 30.76
C TRP A 345 -10.99 -13.39 30.77
N GLU A 346 -11.99 -14.10 31.29
CA GLU A 346 -13.36 -13.59 31.43
C GLU A 346 -13.42 -12.34 32.33
N ALA A 347 -12.63 -12.29 33.41
CA ALA A 347 -12.48 -11.10 34.24
C ALA A 347 -11.89 -9.91 33.47
N LEU A 348 -10.90 -10.15 32.60
CA LEU A 348 -10.33 -9.13 31.72
C LEU A 348 -11.32 -8.68 30.63
N GLU A 349 -12.13 -9.57 30.08
CA GLU A 349 -13.18 -9.19 29.13
C GLU A 349 -14.19 -8.23 29.74
N ALA A 350 -14.63 -8.51 30.97
CA ALA A 350 -15.64 -7.71 31.66
C ALA A 350 -15.17 -6.26 31.88
N ARG A 351 -13.89 -6.07 32.24
CA ARG A 351 -13.30 -4.73 32.46
C ARG A 351 -12.88 -4.01 31.19
N ALA A 352 -12.50 -4.75 30.14
CA ALA A 352 -12.10 -4.16 28.85
C ALA A 352 -13.29 -3.85 27.92
N HIS A 353 -14.50 -4.28 28.29
CA HIS A 353 -15.69 -4.22 27.43
C HIS A 353 -15.44 -4.88 26.06
N ALA A 354 -14.80 -6.03 26.09
CA ALA A 354 -14.36 -6.75 24.90
C ALA A 354 -15.54 -7.29 24.08
N GLY A 355 -15.40 -7.21 22.75
CA GLY A 355 -16.32 -7.89 21.83
C GLY A 355 -16.25 -9.40 21.97
N VAL A 356 -17.27 -10.10 21.45
CA VAL A 356 -17.33 -11.58 21.56
C VAL A 356 -16.18 -12.28 20.84
N PHE A 357 -15.67 -11.68 19.77
CA PHE A 357 -14.61 -12.27 18.95
C PHE A 357 -13.25 -12.40 19.65
N GLN A 358 -13.02 -11.64 20.73
CA GLN A 358 -11.83 -11.75 21.58
C GLN A 358 -12.09 -12.59 22.85
N SER A 359 -13.31 -13.11 23.00
CA SER A 359 -13.69 -13.83 24.22
C SER A 359 -13.05 -15.21 24.31
N HIS A 360 -12.71 -15.61 25.53
CA HIS A 360 -12.21 -16.94 25.83
C HIS A 360 -13.19 -18.02 25.34
N ARG A 361 -14.48 -17.84 25.62
CA ARG A 361 -15.52 -18.80 25.22
C ARG A 361 -15.63 -18.97 23.72
N TRP A 362 -15.51 -17.88 22.96
CA TRP A 362 -15.52 -17.94 21.49
C TRP A 362 -14.33 -18.73 20.94
N ILE A 363 -13.13 -18.44 21.44
CA ILE A 363 -11.89 -19.10 21.01
C ILE A 363 -11.90 -20.58 21.40
N THR A 364 -12.36 -20.89 22.62
CA THR A 364 -12.46 -22.26 23.13
C THR A 364 -13.53 -23.06 22.38
N ALA A 365 -14.71 -22.47 22.12
CA ALA A 365 -15.75 -23.09 21.29
C ALA A 365 -15.25 -23.41 19.88
N TRP A 366 -14.49 -22.50 19.27
CA TRP A 366 -13.85 -22.75 17.99
C TRP A 366 -12.81 -23.88 18.06
N TRP A 367 -11.95 -23.86 19.08
CA TRP A 367 -10.91 -24.87 19.27
C TRP A 367 -11.48 -26.28 19.55
N GLN A 368 -12.60 -26.37 20.25
CA GLN A 368 -13.24 -27.67 20.55
C GLN A 368 -14.18 -28.14 19.43
N GLY A 369 -14.84 -27.22 18.73
CA GLY A 369 -15.95 -27.52 17.81
C GLY A 369 -15.61 -27.66 16.33
N GLY A 370 -14.38 -27.36 15.89
CA GLY A 370 -14.02 -27.33 14.46
C GLY A 370 -13.31 -28.59 13.94
N GLY A 371 -13.82 -29.16 12.84
CA GLY A 371 -13.22 -30.33 12.16
C GLY A 371 -11.81 -30.11 11.57
N GLU A 372 -11.37 -28.87 11.42
CA GLU A 372 -10.02 -28.53 10.95
C GLU A 372 -9.06 -28.03 12.05
N VAL A 373 -9.48 -28.01 13.32
CA VAL A 373 -8.66 -27.47 14.43
C VAL A 373 -7.30 -28.17 14.55
N GLN A 374 -7.22 -29.45 14.16
CA GLN A 374 -5.97 -30.23 14.15
C GLN A 374 -4.85 -29.62 13.27
N LYS A 375 -5.18 -28.70 12.35
CA LYS A 375 -4.20 -27.99 11.51
C LYS A 375 -3.57 -26.77 12.19
N PHE A 376 -4.09 -26.39 13.35
CA PHE A 376 -3.67 -25.22 14.11
C PHE A 376 -2.89 -25.63 15.35
N HIS A 377 -1.97 -24.78 15.76
CA HIS A 377 -1.25 -24.85 17.03
C HIS A 377 -1.54 -23.57 17.80
N LEU A 378 -1.93 -23.68 19.08
CA LEU A 378 -2.14 -22.51 19.92
C LEU A 378 -0.84 -21.73 20.06
N HIS A 379 -0.96 -20.40 20.00
CA HIS A 379 0.14 -19.47 20.15
C HIS A 379 -0.37 -18.18 20.80
N ILE A 380 -1.17 -18.32 21.85
CA ILE A 380 -1.87 -17.19 22.48
C ILE A 380 -0.92 -16.53 23.48
N ALA A 381 -0.59 -15.27 23.28
CA ALA A 381 0.26 -14.54 24.22
C ALA A 381 -0.57 -13.95 25.36
N LEU A 382 -0.11 -14.12 26.60
CA LEU A 382 -0.72 -13.59 27.81
C LEU A 382 0.27 -12.68 28.54
N ALA A 383 -0.25 -11.61 29.14
CA ALA A 383 0.49 -10.69 29.98
C ALA A 383 -0.17 -10.57 31.34
N TRP A 384 0.60 -10.83 32.39
CA TRP A 384 0.16 -10.85 33.78
C TRP A 384 0.86 -9.79 34.60
N ARG A 385 0.14 -9.20 35.56
CA ARG A 385 0.69 -8.38 36.63
C ARG A 385 0.38 -9.05 37.97
N GLY A 386 1.35 -9.82 38.48
CA GLY A 386 1.07 -10.74 39.58
C GLY A 386 0.10 -11.83 39.11
N GLN A 387 -1.08 -11.92 39.73
CA GLN A 387 -2.16 -12.84 39.33
C GLN A 387 -3.21 -12.20 38.42
N ASP A 388 -3.14 -10.89 38.15
CA ASP A 388 -4.09 -10.19 37.29
C ASP A 388 -3.67 -10.29 35.82
N LEU A 389 -4.53 -10.84 34.96
CA LEU A 389 -4.30 -10.93 33.52
C LEU A 389 -4.61 -9.59 32.87
N VAL A 390 -3.59 -8.88 32.38
CA VAL A 390 -3.68 -7.51 31.85
C VAL A 390 -3.67 -7.40 30.33
N GLY A 391 -3.39 -8.49 29.62
CA GLY A 391 -3.49 -8.49 28.16
C GLY A 391 -3.45 -9.88 27.57
N VAL A 392 -4.14 -10.04 26.44
CA VAL A 392 -4.21 -11.27 25.65
C VAL A 392 -4.11 -10.95 24.17
N LEU A 393 -3.31 -11.74 23.46
CA LEU A 393 -3.21 -11.71 22.02
C LEU A 393 -3.55 -13.09 21.45
N PRO A 394 -4.81 -13.31 21.00
CA PRO A 394 -5.30 -14.63 20.64
C PRO A 394 -4.83 -15.06 19.25
N LEU A 395 -3.69 -15.77 19.18
CA LEU A 395 -3.09 -16.22 17.92
C LEU A 395 -2.98 -17.74 17.84
N VAL A 396 -2.88 -18.22 16.61
CA VAL A 396 -2.59 -19.61 16.25
C VAL A 396 -1.59 -19.66 15.11
N VAL A 397 -0.85 -20.76 15.04
CA VAL A 397 0.03 -21.09 13.91
C VAL A 397 -0.59 -22.24 13.13
N GLN A 398 -0.75 -22.08 11.82
CA GLN A 398 -1.20 -23.15 10.92
C GLN A 398 -0.18 -23.40 9.81
N ARG A 399 -0.10 -24.65 9.32
CA ARG A 399 0.75 -24.98 8.17
C ARG A 399 -0.05 -24.86 6.87
N ARG A 400 0.38 -23.96 5.97
CA ARG A 400 -0.25 -23.75 4.66
C ARG A 400 0.79 -23.74 3.56
N ARG A 401 0.66 -24.62 2.56
CA ARG A 401 1.57 -24.75 1.41
C ARG A 401 3.06 -24.84 1.83
N GLY A 402 3.33 -25.59 2.90
CA GLY A 402 4.67 -25.76 3.46
C GLY A 402 5.15 -24.65 4.40
N LEU A 403 4.45 -23.52 4.49
CA LEU A 403 4.79 -22.39 5.36
C LEU A 403 3.99 -22.43 6.67
N ARG A 404 4.61 -22.00 7.77
CA ARG A 404 3.93 -21.78 9.05
C ARG A 404 3.39 -20.35 9.09
N MET A 405 2.08 -20.22 9.18
CA MET A 405 1.37 -18.94 9.17
C MET A 405 0.81 -18.67 10.56
N LEU A 406 1.33 -17.63 11.22
CA LEU A 406 0.74 -17.05 12.42
C LEU A 406 -0.43 -16.14 12.01
N GLY A 407 -1.56 -16.27 12.69
CA GLY A 407 -2.72 -15.41 12.52
C GLY A 407 -3.66 -15.50 13.71
N TRP A 408 -4.79 -14.80 13.63
CA TRP A 408 -5.80 -14.81 14.69
C TRP A 408 -6.39 -16.19 14.93
N ALA A 409 -6.58 -16.54 16.21
CA ALA A 409 -7.43 -17.68 16.58
C ALA A 409 -8.86 -17.44 16.05
N ALA A 410 -9.55 -18.50 15.61
CA ALA A 410 -10.92 -18.42 15.10
C ALA A 410 -11.12 -17.46 13.90
N ASN A 411 -10.09 -17.14 13.11
CA ASN A 411 -10.19 -16.13 12.03
C ASN A 411 -11.17 -16.49 10.90
N ASP A 412 -11.45 -17.78 10.73
CA ASP A 412 -12.42 -18.31 9.77
C ASP A 412 -13.87 -18.00 10.15
N CYS A 413 -14.17 -17.89 11.44
CA CYS A 413 -15.50 -17.56 11.97
C CYS A 413 -15.58 -16.17 12.64
N THR A 414 -14.47 -15.44 12.71
CA THR A 414 -14.38 -14.11 13.33
C THR A 414 -14.33 -13.00 12.29
N ASP A 415 -15.18 -11.99 12.44
CA ASP A 415 -15.23 -10.85 11.52
C ASP A 415 -14.32 -9.69 11.90
N TYR A 416 -14.09 -9.48 13.21
CA TYR A 416 -13.19 -8.45 13.73
C TYR A 416 -12.19 -9.03 14.71
N CYS A 417 -10.91 -8.76 14.47
CA CYS A 417 -9.83 -9.27 15.27
C CYS A 417 -9.11 -8.15 16.02
N ASP A 418 -8.70 -8.41 17.25
CA ASP A 418 -7.93 -7.46 18.06
C ASP A 418 -7.23 -8.17 19.24
N ALA A 419 -6.33 -7.45 19.89
CA ALA A 419 -5.84 -7.78 21.22
C ALA A 419 -6.88 -7.40 22.28
N LEU A 420 -6.95 -8.20 23.36
CA LEU A 420 -7.72 -7.87 24.54
C LEU A 420 -6.79 -7.24 25.57
N LEU A 421 -6.99 -5.98 25.94
CA LEU A 421 -6.07 -5.24 26.81
C LEU A 421 -6.82 -4.62 27.99
N ALA A 422 -6.18 -4.61 29.15
CA ALA A 422 -6.62 -3.84 30.30
C ALA A 422 -6.83 -2.37 29.92
N PRO A 423 -7.98 -1.75 30.26
CA PRO A 423 -8.20 -0.34 29.98
C PRO A 423 -7.18 0.54 30.73
N GLY A 424 -6.69 1.59 30.07
CA GLY A 424 -5.78 2.59 30.66
C GLY A 424 -4.57 2.92 29.80
N LEU A 425 -3.76 3.89 30.26
CA LEU A 425 -2.61 4.44 29.53
C LEU A 425 -1.48 3.43 29.25
N ALA A 426 -1.48 2.28 29.92
CA ALA A 426 -0.48 1.23 29.74
C ALA A 426 -0.79 0.26 28.58
N ALA A 427 -1.98 0.33 27.96
CA ALA A 427 -2.38 -0.62 26.92
C ALA A 427 -1.40 -0.73 25.74
N PRO A 428 -0.83 0.37 25.17
CA PRO A 428 0.17 0.26 24.11
C PRO A 428 1.46 -0.47 24.56
N ALA A 429 1.86 -0.28 25.82
CA ALA A 429 3.04 -0.93 26.38
C ALA A 429 2.82 -2.43 26.61
N VAL A 430 1.64 -2.84 27.07
CA VAL A 430 1.26 -4.25 27.21
C VAL A 430 1.19 -4.93 25.85
N LEU A 431 0.58 -4.29 24.84
CA LEU A 431 0.53 -4.80 23.48
C LEU A 431 1.93 -5.02 22.90
N ALA A 432 2.83 -4.06 23.12
CA ALA A 432 4.22 -4.17 22.67
C ALA A 432 4.94 -5.36 23.34
N ALA A 433 4.68 -5.61 24.62
CA ALA A 433 5.26 -6.73 25.36
C ALA A 433 4.72 -8.08 24.85
N LEU A 434 3.41 -8.19 24.67
CA LEU A 434 2.76 -9.38 24.08
C LEU A 434 3.34 -9.71 22.71
N TRP A 435 3.44 -8.73 21.83
CA TRP A 435 3.99 -8.94 20.48
C TRP A 435 5.47 -9.32 20.50
N GLN A 436 6.26 -8.68 21.37
CA GLN A 436 7.68 -9.04 21.54
C GLN A 436 7.84 -10.49 22.01
N GLU A 437 6.96 -10.98 22.86
CA GLU A 437 6.98 -12.36 23.31
C GLU A 437 6.67 -13.33 22.17
N VAL A 438 5.68 -13.02 21.33
CA VAL A 438 5.39 -13.77 20.09
C VAL A 438 6.59 -13.77 19.14
N GLU A 439 7.26 -12.62 18.97
CA GLU A 439 8.48 -12.52 18.15
C GLU A 439 9.66 -13.32 18.73
N ARG A 440 9.77 -13.38 20.06
CA ARG A 440 10.82 -14.10 20.80
C ARG A 440 10.65 -15.61 20.65
N GLU A 441 9.41 -16.09 20.86
CA GLU A 441 9.06 -17.50 20.75
C GLU A 441 9.17 -18.00 19.30
N GLY A 442 8.70 -17.19 18.34
CA GLY A 442 8.78 -17.49 16.92
C GLY A 442 7.92 -18.70 16.55
N GLY A 443 8.47 -19.65 15.80
CA GLY A 443 7.72 -20.83 15.34
C GLY A 443 6.85 -20.62 14.09
N PHE A 444 6.90 -19.44 13.47
CA PHE A 444 6.17 -19.12 12.24
C PHE A 444 7.09 -18.50 11.17
N ASP A 445 6.72 -18.68 9.90
CA ASP A 445 7.41 -18.09 8.75
C ASP A 445 6.79 -16.77 8.32
N ILE A 446 5.46 -16.66 8.42
CA ILE A 446 4.67 -15.47 8.08
C ILE A 446 3.72 -15.14 9.21
N ALA A 447 3.62 -13.87 9.60
CA ALA A 447 2.55 -13.35 10.45
C ALA A 447 1.54 -12.58 9.59
N SER A 448 0.25 -12.90 9.74
CA SER A 448 -0.87 -12.26 9.04
C SER A 448 -1.86 -11.75 10.06
N ILE A 449 -1.88 -10.45 10.25
CA ILE A 449 -2.72 -9.74 11.22
C ILE A 449 -3.75 -8.94 10.41
N ASN A 450 -4.99 -9.41 10.36
CA ASN A 450 -6.03 -8.86 9.48
C ASN A 450 -7.31 -8.54 10.25
N HIS A 451 -8.32 -8.01 9.54
CA HIS A 451 -9.65 -7.70 10.06
C HIS A 451 -9.65 -6.69 11.22
N LEU A 452 -8.72 -5.73 11.18
CA LEU A 452 -8.57 -4.71 12.22
C LEU A 452 -9.49 -3.53 11.94
N ARG A 453 -10.43 -3.27 12.84
CA ARG A 453 -11.23 -2.05 12.84
C ARG A 453 -10.40 -0.83 13.19
N ALA A 454 -10.89 0.36 12.89
CA ALA A 454 -10.14 1.59 13.08
C ALA A 454 -9.72 1.85 14.53
N ASP A 455 -10.53 1.37 15.47
CA ASP A 455 -10.37 1.42 16.93
C ASP A 455 -9.54 0.24 17.49
N ALA A 456 -9.16 -0.74 16.67
CA ALA A 456 -8.46 -1.93 17.15
C ALA A 456 -7.03 -1.60 17.64
N ALA A 457 -6.70 -2.04 18.87
CA ALA A 457 -5.40 -1.83 19.48
C ALA A 457 -4.26 -2.43 18.64
N ALA A 458 -4.51 -3.60 18.04
CA ALA A 458 -3.56 -4.31 17.19
C ALA A 458 -3.13 -3.52 15.93
N ARG A 459 -3.80 -2.41 15.58
CA ARG A 459 -3.32 -1.51 14.50
C ARG A 459 -1.98 -0.87 14.82
N ALA A 460 -1.59 -0.77 16.09
CA ALA A 460 -0.29 -0.27 16.50
C ALA A 460 0.84 -1.29 16.29
N LEU A 461 0.54 -2.57 16.05
CA LEU A 461 1.56 -3.62 15.94
C LEU A 461 2.66 -3.32 14.91
N PRO A 462 2.41 -2.75 13.71
CA PRO A 462 3.48 -2.39 12.77
C PRO A 462 4.51 -1.41 13.33
N GLU A 463 4.10 -0.51 14.21
CA GLU A 463 4.99 0.45 14.87
C GLU A 463 5.72 -0.17 16.07
N LEU A 464 5.10 -1.17 16.71
CA LEU A 464 5.63 -1.87 17.88
C LEU A 464 6.51 -3.07 17.53
N SER A 465 6.38 -3.59 16.30
CA SER A 465 7.10 -4.76 15.77
C SER A 465 8.60 -4.49 15.67
N ARG A 466 9.42 -5.45 16.14
CA ARG A 466 10.88 -5.29 16.15
C ARG A 466 11.55 -6.29 15.23
N ARG A 467 11.30 -7.58 15.44
CA ARG A 467 11.94 -8.67 14.70
C ARG A 467 11.15 -9.03 13.44
N VAL A 468 9.83 -8.99 13.53
CA VAL A 468 8.91 -9.32 12.44
C VAL A 468 8.32 -8.03 11.92
N ARG A 469 8.98 -7.41 10.93
CA ARG A 469 8.48 -6.18 10.32
C ARG A 469 7.12 -6.42 9.65
N LEU A 470 6.04 -6.02 10.31
CA LEU A 470 4.71 -6.02 9.75
C LEU A 470 4.58 -4.83 8.78
N LEU A 471 4.19 -5.13 7.55
CA LEU A 471 3.91 -4.14 6.51
C LEU A 471 2.42 -4.14 6.21
N PRO A 472 1.82 -3.00 5.83
CA PRO A 472 0.44 -2.99 5.35
C PRO A 472 0.23 -4.02 4.23
N ASP A 473 -0.80 -4.85 4.37
CA ASP A 473 -1.23 -5.75 3.31
C ASP A 473 -2.05 -4.97 2.28
N ARG A 474 -1.89 -5.33 1.00
CA ARG A 474 -2.59 -4.69 -0.13
C ARG A 474 -4.01 -5.20 -0.30
N ARG A 475 -4.43 -6.20 0.46
CA ARG A 475 -5.79 -6.76 0.46
C ARG A 475 -6.68 -5.90 1.34
N THR A 476 -7.74 -5.37 0.75
CA THR A 476 -8.74 -4.57 1.45
C THR A 476 -9.98 -5.42 1.71
N VAL A 477 -10.40 -5.49 2.97
CA VAL A 477 -11.69 -6.08 3.36
C VAL A 477 -12.58 -4.96 3.85
N LEU A 478 -13.82 -4.92 3.37
CA LEU A 478 -14.81 -3.92 3.79
C LEU A 478 -15.70 -4.51 4.89
N ALA A 479 -15.96 -3.68 5.89
CA ALA A 479 -17.08 -3.81 6.79
C ALA A 479 -18.12 -2.75 6.43
N THR A 480 -19.39 -3.11 6.46
CA THR A 480 -20.48 -2.21 6.10
C THR A 480 -21.55 -2.22 7.17
N GLY A 481 -22.22 -1.09 7.36
CA GLY A 481 -23.22 -0.95 8.39
C GLY A 481 -24.13 0.24 8.18
N VAL A 482 -25.01 0.42 9.14
CA VAL A 482 -26.04 1.44 9.15
C VAL A 482 -25.95 2.21 10.46
N ARG A 483 -25.64 3.50 10.34
CA ARG A 483 -25.79 4.49 11.41
C ARG A 483 -27.26 4.82 11.57
N LEU A 484 -27.84 4.37 12.68
CA LEU A 484 -29.28 4.48 12.94
C LEU A 484 -29.66 5.90 13.36
N ASP A 485 -28.71 6.63 13.96
CA ASP A 485 -28.83 8.04 14.33
C ASP A 485 -28.97 8.99 13.13
N ALA A 486 -28.80 8.48 11.90
CA ALA A 486 -29.15 9.21 10.69
C ALA A 486 -30.66 9.47 10.55
N TRP A 487 -31.52 8.72 11.26
CA TRP A 487 -32.96 8.89 11.23
C TRP A 487 -33.54 9.15 12.62
N ARG A 488 -34.54 10.02 12.67
CA ARG A 488 -35.26 10.33 13.92
C ARG A 488 -36.13 9.18 14.42
N ASP A 489 -36.66 8.37 13.50
CA ASP A 489 -37.60 7.28 13.75
C ASP A 489 -37.57 6.25 12.60
N ALA A 490 -38.18 5.08 12.82
CA ALA A 490 -38.23 3.99 11.84
C ALA A 490 -39.04 4.36 10.58
N ALA A 491 -39.98 5.30 10.68
CA ALA A 491 -40.76 5.77 9.53
C ALA A 491 -39.91 6.62 8.58
N ALA A 492 -39.02 7.46 9.12
CA ALA A 492 -38.06 8.26 8.36
C ALA A 492 -37.08 7.35 7.60
N PHE A 493 -36.53 6.32 8.25
CA PHE A 493 -35.72 5.30 7.58
C PHE A 493 -36.48 4.65 6.41
N PHE A 494 -37.73 4.24 6.64
CA PHE A 494 -38.50 3.59 5.59
C PHE A 494 -38.78 4.51 4.38
N GLN A 495 -38.96 5.81 4.62
CA GLN A 495 -39.09 6.79 3.53
C GLN A 495 -37.79 6.97 2.74
N ASP A 496 -36.64 6.79 3.39
CA ASP A 496 -35.32 6.96 2.79
C ASP A 496 -34.92 5.78 1.87
N LEU A 497 -35.55 4.60 2.01
CA LEU A 497 -35.38 3.46 1.08
C LEU A 497 -35.72 3.78 -0.40
N GLY A 498 -36.32 4.94 -0.66
CA GLY A 498 -36.78 5.35 -1.97
C GLY A 498 -38.00 4.57 -2.47
N LYS A 499 -38.58 5.03 -3.59
CA LYS A 499 -39.82 4.45 -4.16
C LYS A 499 -39.66 2.96 -4.49
N LYS A 500 -38.51 2.57 -5.05
CA LYS A 500 -38.24 1.18 -5.44
C LYS A 500 -38.08 0.27 -4.22
N GLY A 501 -37.33 0.68 -3.20
CA GLY A 501 -37.14 -0.09 -1.97
C GLY A 501 -38.45 -0.33 -1.23
N ARG A 502 -39.25 0.73 -1.02
CA ARG A 502 -40.58 0.62 -0.40
C ARG A 502 -41.54 -0.28 -1.17
N ASN A 503 -41.58 -0.16 -2.50
CA ASN A 503 -42.44 -1.01 -3.32
C ASN A 503 -42.04 -2.49 -3.25
N ASN A 504 -40.73 -2.77 -3.19
CA ASN A 504 -40.24 -4.14 -3.02
C ASN A 504 -40.62 -4.72 -1.65
N ASP A 505 -40.47 -3.94 -0.56
CA ASP A 505 -40.88 -4.37 0.78
C ASP A 505 -42.39 -4.68 0.83
N LEU A 506 -43.23 -3.75 0.36
CA LEU A 506 -44.68 -3.92 0.34
C LEU A 506 -45.11 -5.12 -0.53
N ARG A 507 -44.47 -5.31 -1.69
CA ARG A 507 -44.73 -6.46 -2.56
C ARG A 507 -44.33 -7.77 -1.88
N GLY A 508 -43.15 -7.83 -1.27
CA GLY A 508 -42.67 -9.01 -0.55
C GLY A 508 -43.62 -9.43 0.56
N ARG A 509 -44.05 -8.48 1.40
CA ARG A 509 -45.03 -8.73 2.47
C ARG A 509 -46.39 -9.21 1.94
N ARG A 510 -46.87 -8.67 0.81
CA ARG A 510 -48.11 -9.16 0.17
C ARG A 510 -48.00 -10.60 -0.31
N ILE A 511 -46.82 -11.01 -0.81
CA ILE A 511 -46.58 -12.40 -1.23
C ILE A 511 -46.57 -13.31 0.00
N LEU A 512 -45.85 -12.95 1.07
CA LEU A 512 -45.83 -13.73 2.31
C LEU A 512 -47.23 -13.85 2.93
N ALA A 513 -48.03 -12.78 2.87
CA ALA A 513 -49.38 -12.74 3.41
C ALA A 513 -50.35 -13.75 2.76
N GLN A 514 -50.01 -14.32 1.59
CA GLN A 514 -50.80 -15.37 0.95
C GLN A 514 -50.75 -16.70 1.71
N THR A 515 -49.70 -16.92 2.51
CA THR A 515 -49.49 -18.13 3.30
C THR A 515 -50.02 -17.98 4.73
N GLY A 516 -50.09 -16.76 5.24
CA GLY A 516 -50.61 -16.45 6.57
C GLY A 516 -50.18 -15.07 7.06
N PRO A 517 -50.57 -14.66 8.29
CA PRO A 517 -50.16 -13.39 8.87
C PRO A 517 -48.64 -13.25 8.92
N VAL A 518 -48.11 -12.14 8.41
CA VAL A 518 -46.66 -11.86 8.39
C VAL A 518 -46.25 -11.20 9.70
N ARG A 519 -45.29 -11.80 10.43
CA ARG A 519 -44.84 -11.31 11.73
C ARG A 519 -43.32 -11.27 11.80
N PHE A 520 -42.79 -10.13 12.25
CA PHE A 520 -41.41 -10.01 12.69
C PHE A 520 -41.39 -10.06 14.22
N ARG A 521 -40.49 -10.84 14.81
CA ARG A 521 -40.31 -10.88 16.27
C ARG A 521 -38.87 -11.21 16.66
N VAL A 522 -38.51 -10.74 17.85
CA VAL A 522 -37.31 -11.18 18.57
C VAL A 522 -37.71 -12.38 19.41
N VAL A 523 -36.95 -13.46 19.34
CA VAL A 523 -37.22 -14.70 20.07
C VAL A 523 -36.56 -14.60 21.45
N GLU A 524 -37.37 -14.67 22.50
CA GLU A 524 -36.92 -14.57 23.90
C GLU A 524 -36.79 -15.95 24.57
N ASP A 525 -37.62 -16.92 24.17
CA ASP A 525 -37.59 -18.28 24.73
C ASP A 525 -36.38 -19.06 24.19
N ALA A 526 -35.56 -19.59 25.10
CA ALA A 526 -34.32 -20.28 24.75
C ALA A 526 -34.57 -21.59 24.00
N ALA A 527 -35.58 -22.37 24.42
CA ALA A 527 -35.90 -23.65 23.79
C ALA A 527 -36.46 -23.45 22.37
N GLU A 528 -37.26 -22.40 22.18
CA GLU A 528 -37.71 -21.98 20.85
C GLU A 528 -36.55 -21.49 19.98
N ALA A 529 -35.66 -20.67 20.53
CA ALA A 529 -34.50 -20.17 19.79
C ALA A 529 -33.62 -21.31 19.29
N GLU A 530 -33.36 -22.33 20.11
CA GLU A 530 -32.60 -23.52 19.72
C GLU A 530 -33.24 -24.25 18.53
N ARG A 531 -34.56 -24.50 18.57
CA ARG A 531 -35.29 -25.13 17.45
C ARG A 531 -35.21 -24.32 16.16
N LEU A 532 -35.40 -23.01 16.24
CA LEU A 532 -35.35 -22.11 15.08
C LEU A 532 -33.95 -21.98 14.51
N ILE A 533 -32.92 -21.96 15.35
CA ILE A 533 -31.51 -21.95 14.93
C ILE A 533 -31.17 -23.23 14.16
N GLU A 534 -31.63 -24.39 14.63
CA GLU A 534 -31.42 -25.65 13.91
C GLU A 534 -32.15 -25.66 12.55
N GLN A 535 -33.38 -25.14 12.49
CA GLN A 535 -34.08 -24.93 11.21
C GLN A 535 -33.30 -24.00 10.27
N MET A 536 -32.78 -22.87 10.78
CA MET A 536 -31.96 -21.95 10.01
C MET A 536 -30.66 -22.59 9.51
N ARG A 537 -30.02 -23.43 10.33
CA ARG A 537 -28.82 -24.19 9.97
C ARG A 537 -29.09 -25.10 8.78
N LEU A 538 -30.19 -25.84 8.81
CA LEU A 538 -30.61 -26.71 7.71
C LEU A 538 -30.86 -25.91 6.43
N LEU A 539 -31.66 -24.85 6.51
CA LEU A 539 -31.95 -23.96 5.37
C LEU A 539 -30.67 -23.37 4.75
N LYS A 540 -29.74 -22.91 5.59
CA LYS A 540 -28.48 -22.33 5.13
C LYS A 540 -27.56 -23.39 4.50
N THR A 541 -27.53 -24.59 5.06
CA THR A 541 -26.76 -25.72 4.53
C THR A 541 -27.26 -26.13 3.15
N ASP A 542 -28.57 -26.22 2.97
CA ASP A 542 -29.18 -26.55 1.68
C ASP A 542 -28.93 -25.44 0.64
N TRP A 543 -29.01 -24.18 1.04
CA TRP A 543 -28.67 -23.05 0.18
C TRP A 543 -27.20 -23.10 -0.28
N LEU A 544 -26.26 -23.35 0.64
CA LEU A 544 -24.83 -23.47 0.31
C LEU A 544 -24.57 -24.60 -0.69
N LYS A 545 -25.22 -25.77 -0.50
CA LYS A 545 -25.12 -26.90 -1.43
C LYS A 545 -25.61 -26.52 -2.83
N ARG A 546 -26.74 -25.81 -2.95
CA ARG A 546 -27.31 -25.38 -4.24
C ARG A 546 -26.40 -24.38 -4.96
N GLU A 547 -25.77 -23.47 -4.22
CA GLU A 547 -24.86 -22.46 -4.77
C GLU A 547 -23.41 -22.98 -4.94
N ASN A 548 -23.16 -24.25 -4.63
CA ASN A 548 -21.82 -24.86 -4.64
C ASN A 548 -20.79 -24.09 -3.79
N LEU A 549 -21.22 -23.65 -2.61
CA LEU A 549 -20.43 -22.93 -1.62
C LEU A 549 -20.19 -23.79 -0.38
N THR A 550 -19.12 -23.52 0.34
CA THR A 550 -18.79 -24.17 1.62
C THR A 550 -18.65 -23.13 2.74
N SER A 551 -18.94 -23.55 3.97
CA SER A 551 -18.79 -22.70 5.16
C SER A 551 -18.23 -23.53 6.32
N PRO A 552 -17.10 -23.13 6.94
CA PRO A 552 -16.56 -23.81 8.13
C PRO A 552 -17.58 -23.93 9.27
N LEU A 553 -18.45 -22.93 9.43
CA LEU A 553 -19.50 -22.90 10.46
C LEU A 553 -20.51 -24.05 10.35
N LEU A 554 -20.74 -24.54 9.13
CA LEU A 554 -21.81 -25.49 8.81
C LEU A 554 -21.27 -26.87 8.41
N GLN A 555 -19.97 -27.12 8.63
CA GLN A 555 -19.38 -28.46 8.53
C GLN A 555 -19.77 -29.31 9.76
N ASP A 556 -19.58 -30.64 9.67
CA ASP A 556 -19.75 -31.60 10.77
C ASP A 556 -21.08 -31.40 11.54
N ASP A 557 -22.18 -31.39 10.78
CA ASP A 557 -23.55 -31.15 11.26
C ASP A 557 -23.76 -29.82 12.01
N GLY A 558 -22.86 -28.85 11.81
CA GLY A 558 -22.88 -27.52 12.43
C GLY A 558 -22.53 -27.52 13.92
N THR A 559 -21.71 -28.47 14.36
CA THR A 559 -21.22 -28.55 15.74
C THR A 559 -20.50 -27.26 16.15
N LEU A 560 -19.66 -26.71 15.27
CA LEU A 560 -19.03 -25.41 15.49
C LEU A 560 -20.06 -24.28 15.66
N LEU A 561 -21.05 -24.19 14.79
CA LEU A 561 -22.08 -23.15 14.89
C LEU A 561 -22.82 -23.22 16.24
N ARG A 562 -23.19 -24.41 16.70
CA ARG A 562 -23.84 -24.61 18.00
C ARG A 562 -22.96 -24.10 19.14
N ALA A 563 -21.69 -24.52 19.18
CA ALA A 563 -20.75 -24.08 20.22
C ALA A 563 -20.54 -22.54 20.22
N LEU A 564 -20.47 -21.91 19.04
CA LEU A 564 -20.36 -20.45 18.93
C LEU A 564 -21.64 -19.74 19.38
N ILE A 565 -22.82 -20.29 19.10
CA ILE A 565 -24.11 -19.76 19.56
C ILE A 565 -24.23 -19.86 21.09
N GLU A 566 -23.79 -20.98 21.67
CA GLU A 566 -23.70 -21.13 23.12
C GLU A 566 -22.76 -20.09 23.73
N ALA A 567 -21.61 -19.81 23.10
CA ALA A 567 -20.71 -18.74 23.54
C ALA A 567 -21.39 -17.35 23.49
N LEU A 568 -22.17 -17.05 22.43
CA LEU A 568 -22.94 -15.81 22.32
C LEU A 568 -24.02 -15.70 23.41
N ALA A 569 -24.76 -16.78 23.64
CA ALA A 569 -25.81 -16.86 24.65
C ALA A 569 -25.24 -16.69 26.05
N ALA A 570 -24.13 -17.36 26.35
CA ALA A 570 -23.52 -17.33 27.66
C ALA A 570 -22.83 -15.99 27.96
N LYS A 571 -22.42 -15.23 26.94
CA LYS A 571 -21.99 -13.82 27.07
C LYS A 571 -23.19 -12.84 27.19
N GLY A 572 -24.43 -13.31 27.00
CA GLY A 572 -25.65 -12.51 27.07
C GLY A 572 -25.90 -11.63 25.84
N CYS A 573 -25.13 -11.81 24.77
CA CYS A 573 -25.16 -10.96 23.58
C CYS A 573 -26.00 -11.53 22.43
N LEU A 574 -26.39 -12.81 22.47
CA LEU A 574 -27.21 -13.44 21.42
C LEU A 574 -28.59 -12.79 21.30
N ARG A 575 -29.01 -12.48 20.08
CA ARG A 575 -30.39 -12.14 19.72
C ARG A 575 -30.80 -12.87 18.45
N LEU A 576 -31.88 -13.65 18.53
CA LEU A 576 -32.48 -14.30 17.38
C LEU A 576 -33.70 -13.50 16.92
N MET A 577 -33.75 -13.19 15.63
CA MET A 577 -34.86 -12.50 15.00
C MET A 577 -35.42 -13.36 13.88
N VAL A 578 -36.74 -13.42 13.78
CA VAL A 578 -37.43 -14.21 12.77
C VAL A 578 -38.51 -13.41 12.06
N LEU A 579 -38.69 -13.73 10.79
CA LEU A 579 -39.80 -13.29 9.95
C LEU A 579 -40.62 -14.53 9.58
N GLU A 580 -41.87 -14.55 9.98
CA GLU A 580 -42.79 -15.68 9.84
C GLU A 580 -43.99 -15.29 8.98
N ALA A 581 -44.57 -16.28 8.30
CA ALA A 581 -45.83 -16.15 7.57
C ALA A 581 -46.75 -17.31 7.99
N GLY A 582 -47.74 -17.00 8.84
CA GLY A 582 -48.45 -18.04 9.59
C GLY A 582 -47.50 -18.71 10.57
N ASP A 583 -47.45 -20.04 10.57
CA ASP A 583 -46.58 -20.85 11.44
C ASP A 583 -45.25 -21.23 10.77
N ARG A 584 -44.92 -20.63 9.62
CA ARG A 584 -43.72 -20.95 8.83
C ARG A 584 -42.64 -19.90 8.99
N LEU A 585 -41.41 -20.34 9.27
CA LEU A 585 -40.20 -19.52 9.23
C LEU A 585 -39.87 -19.15 7.78
N THR A 586 -39.91 -17.86 7.44
CA THR A 586 -39.57 -17.37 6.09
C THR A 586 -38.14 -16.88 6.00
N ALA A 587 -37.66 -16.20 7.04
CA ALA A 587 -36.27 -15.81 7.24
C ALA A 587 -35.94 -15.71 8.72
N GLY A 588 -34.66 -15.94 9.04
CA GLY A 588 -34.12 -15.76 10.37
C GLY A 588 -32.77 -15.06 10.32
N LEU A 589 -32.46 -14.33 11.39
CA LEU A 589 -31.21 -13.63 11.59
C LEU A 589 -30.71 -13.90 13.02
N ILE A 590 -29.60 -14.62 13.11
CA ILE A 590 -28.80 -14.74 14.33
C ILE A 590 -27.93 -13.49 14.40
N SER A 591 -28.11 -12.72 15.46
CA SER A 591 -27.42 -11.46 15.68
C SER A 591 -26.83 -11.39 17.08
N MET A 592 -25.93 -10.42 17.28
CA MET A 592 -25.32 -10.12 18.56
C MET A 592 -25.56 -8.65 18.94
N VAL A 593 -25.69 -8.39 20.24
CA VAL A 593 -25.85 -7.08 20.84
C VAL A 593 -24.62 -6.76 21.68
N GLU A 594 -23.92 -5.68 21.34
CA GLU A 594 -22.76 -5.19 22.07
C GLU A 594 -22.93 -3.69 22.34
N GLY A 595 -23.20 -3.30 23.58
CA GLY A 595 -23.52 -1.92 23.92
C GLY A 595 -24.75 -1.42 23.15
N ARG A 596 -24.58 -0.39 22.31
CA ARG A 596 -25.63 0.16 21.43
C ARG A 596 -25.50 -0.25 19.97
N ARG A 597 -24.77 -1.32 19.69
CA ARG A 597 -24.57 -1.88 18.35
C ARG A 597 -25.24 -3.24 18.21
N LEU A 598 -25.90 -3.43 17.08
CA LEU A 598 -26.47 -4.68 16.62
C LEU A 598 -25.59 -5.24 15.51
N SER A 599 -25.17 -6.50 15.57
CA SER A 599 -24.36 -7.11 14.50
C SER A 599 -24.99 -8.40 13.97
N GLY A 600 -25.21 -8.48 12.66
CA GLY A 600 -25.84 -9.64 12.02
C GLY A 600 -24.83 -10.75 11.71
N PHE A 601 -24.84 -11.83 12.50
CA PHE A 601 -23.85 -12.91 12.41
C PHE A 601 -24.17 -13.94 11.32
N LEU A 602 -25.40 -14.48 11.31
CA LEU A 602 -25.82 -15.47 10.33
C LEU A 602 -27.27 -15.28 9.94
N SER A 603 -27.53 -15.19 8.63
CA SER A 603 -28.89 -15.13 8.09
C SER A 603 -29.22 -16.37 7.27
N ALA A 604 -30.45 -16.86 7.41
CA ALA A 604 -31.02 -17.93 6.59
C ALA A 604 -32.43 -17.55 6.14
N PHE A 605 -32.87 -18.09 5.01
CA PHE A 605 -34.24 -17.93 4.53
C PHE A 605 -34.73 -19.21 3.86
N ASP A 606 -36.04 -19.42 3.88
CA ASP A 606 -36.68 -20.54 3.22
C ASP A 606 -36.78 -20.25 1.69
N PRO A 607 -36.13 -21.07 0.84
CA PRO A 607 -36.14 -20.89 -0.61
C PRO A 607 -37.53 -20.89 -1.25
N GLU A 608 -38.55 -21.50 -0.63
CA GLU A 608 -39.91 -21.46 -1.15
C GLU A 608 -40.45 -20.02 -1.24
N PHE A 609 -40.01 -19.16 -0.32
CA PHE A 609 -40.41 -17.76 -0.28
C PHE A 609 -39.47 -16.83 -1.04
N TYR A 610 -38.52 -17.35 -1.84
CA TYR A 610 -37.52 -16.54 -2.55
C TYR A 610 -38.12 -15.35 -3.32
N ARG A 611 -39.29 -15.55 -3.95
CA ARG A 611 -40.02 -14.49 -4.68
C ARG A 611 -40.42 -13.28 -3.83
N ALA A 612 -40.59 -13.46 -2.51
CA ALA A 612 -40.89 -12.39 -1.58
C ALA A 612 -39.63 -11.62 -1.12
N SER A 613 -38.43 -12.10 -1.46
CA SER A 613 -37.15 -11.55 -0.98
C SER A 613 -37.05 -11.48 0.56
N PRO A 614 -37.35 -12.57 1.29
CA PRO A 614 -37.50 -12.57 2.75
C PRO A 614 -36.22 -12.13 3.48
N GLY A 615 -35.04 -12.43 2.93
CA GLY A 615 -33.77 -11.93 3.46
C GLY A 615 -33.62 -10.40 3.43
N THR A 616 -34.23 -9.70 2.48
CA THR A 616 -34.25 -8.22 2.51
C THR A 616 -35.30 -7.69 3.47
N LEU A 617 -36.47 -8.34 3.56
CA LEU A 617 -37.55 -7.94 4.46
C LEU A 617 -37.09 -7.98 5.93
N ILE A 618 -36.44 -9.08 6.35
CA ILE A 618 -35.96 -9.20 7.73
C ILE A 618 -34.86 -8.17 8.06
N LEU A 619 -34.02 -7.77 7.10
CA LEU A 619 -33.02 -6.71 7.32
C LEU A 619 -33.66 -5.33 7.48
N VAL A 620 -34.74 -5.04 6.74
CA VAL A 620 -35.51 -3.80 6.91
C VAL A 620 -36.17 -3.77 8.30
N ASP A 621 -36.75 -4.89 8.74
CA ASP A 621 -37.35 -4.99 10.07
C ASP A 621 -36.29 -4.94 11.19
N TYR A 622 -35.12 -5.53 10.96
CA TYR A 622 -33.97 -5.45 11.87
C TYR A 622 -33.51 -4.01 12.12
N ILE A 623 -33.39 -3.21 11.05
CA ILE A 623 -33.00 -1.79 11.16
C ILE A 623 -34.09 -0.99 11.87
N ARG A 624 -35.37 -1.19 11.51
CA ARG A 624 -36.49 -0.51 12.17
C ARG A 624 -36.54 -0.82 13.66
N TRP A 625 -36.44 -2.10 14.01
CA TRP A 625 -36.41 -2.54 15.41
C TRP A 625 -35.22 -1.92 16.15
N GLY A 626 -34.05 -1.84 15.51
CA GLY A 626 -32.88 -1.16 16.06
C GLY A 626 -33.15 0.30 16.41
N ILE A 627 -33.79 1.06 15.49
CA ILE A 627 -34.16 2.47 15.72
C ILE A 627 -35.16 2.59 16.87
N GLU A 628 -36.20 1.76 16.86
CA GLU A 628 -37.28 1.77 17.85
C GLU A 628 -36.80 1.42 19.26
N ASN A 629 -35.76 0.58 19.36
CA ASN A 629 -35.17 0.16 20.63
C ASN A 629 -33.92 0.97 21.02
N GLY A 630 -33.67 2.09 20.34
CA GLY A 630 -32.60 3.02 20.71
C GLY A 630 -31.18 2.53 20.43
N PHE A 631 -30.98 1.59 19.51
CA PHE A 631 -29.63 1.26 19.03
C PHE A 631 -29.09 2.41 18.17
N THR A 632 -27.77 2.58 18.15
CA THR A 632 -27.10 3.63 17.35
C THR A 632 -26.54 3.10 16.03
N GLU A 633 -26.31 1.79 15.95
CA GLU A 633 -25.67 1.18 14.81
C GLU A 633 -26.18 -0.26 14.56
N VAL A 634 -26.33 -0.60 13.27
CA VAL A 634 -26.41 -1.97 12.77
C VAL A 634 -25.16 -2.26 11.96
N ASP A 635 -24.43 -3.30 12.32
CA ASP A 635 -23.22 -3.76 11.66
C ASP A 635 -23.51 -5.04 10.86
N PHE A 636 -23.27 -5.00 9.56
CA PHE A 636 -23.40 -6.17 8.69
C PHE A 636 -22.13 -7.02 8.63
N LEU A 637 -21.14 -6.73 9.50
CA LEU A 637 -19.88 -7.44 9.59
C LEU A 637 -19.09 -7.35 8.27
N ARG A 638 -18.09 -8.22 8.08
CA ARG A 638 -17.22 -8.19 6.89
C ARG A 638 -17.94 -8.73 5.65
N GLY A 639 -17.58 -8.22 4.48
CA GLY A 639 -18.06 -8.73 3.19
C GLY A 639 -18.59 -7.63 2.28
N ASP A 640 -18.51 -7.89 0.96
CA ASP A 640 -18.91 -6.96 -0.10
C ASP A 640 -20.16 -7.48 -0.85
N GLU A 641 -21.06 -8.16 -0.14
CA GLU A 641 -22.29 -8.66 -0.75
C GLU A 641 -23.18 -7.50 -1.19
N SER A 642 -23.65 -7.56 -2.45
CA SER A 642 -24.43 -6.49 -3.09
C SER A 642 -25.67 -6.04 -2.31
N TYR A 643 -26.21 -6.85 -1.39
CA TYR A 643 -27.34 -6.47 -0.55
C TYR A 643 -26.94 -5.53 0.60
N LYS A 644 -25.74 -5.68 1.18
CA LYS A 644 -25.24 -4.83 2.27
C LYS A 644 -25.10 -3.39 1.79
N GLY A 645 -24.53 -3.20 0.61
CA GLY A 645 -24.37 -1.89 -0.03
C GLY A 645 -25.69 -1.16 -0.37
N ARG A 646 -26.84 -1.85 -0.40
CA ARG A 646 -28.14 -1.20 -0.65
C ARG A 646 -28.74 -0.54 0.57
N LEU A 647 -28.41 -1.02 1.77
CA LEU A 647 -28.95 -0.53 3.04
C LEU A 647 -27.90 0.23 3.86
N ALA A 648 -26.61 -0.02 3.61
CA ALA A 648 -25.52 0.61 4.32
C ALA A 648 -25.41 2.11 4.00
N ASN A 649 -25.26 2.92 5.06
CA ASN A 649 -24.86 4.33 4.98
C ASN A 649 -23.47 4.57 5.61
N ARG A 650 -22.80 3.49 6.04
CA ARG A 650 -21.45 3.46 6.60
C ARG A 650 -20.63 2.37 5.94
N GLN A 651 -19.39 2.69 5.61
CA GLN A 651 -18.38 1.72 5.17
C GLN A 651 -17.05 1.97 5.90
N GLU A 652 -16.36 0.89 6.24
CA GLU A 652 -15.07 0.91 6.90
C GLU A 652 -14.11 -0.07 6.20
N VAL A 653 -12.89 0.39 5.89
CA VAL A 653 -11.83 -0.48 5.38
C VAL A 653 -11.10 -1.09 6.58
N LEU A 654 -11.15 -2.41 6.71
CA LEU A 654 -10.43 -3.13 7.75
C LEU A 654 -8.95 -3.18 7.41
N ALA A 655 -8.11 -2.74 8.35
CA ALA A 655 -6.67 -2.77 8.18
C ALA A 655 -6.15 -4.21 8.26
N SER A 656 -5.10 -4.48 7.50
CA SER A 656 -4.38 -5.75 7.50
C SER A 656 -2.90 -5.49 7.36
N CYS A 657 -2.07 -6.27 8.03
CA CYS A 657 -0.63 -6.25 7.91
C CYS A 657 -0.06 -7.67 7.87
N ILE A 658 1.07 -7.78 7.17
CA ILE A 658 1.78 -9.04 6.96
C ILE A 658 3.26 -8.84 7.22
N GLY A 659 3.90 -9.78 7.90
CA GLY A 659 5.33 -9.76 8.19
C GLY A 659 5.96 -11.13 8.05
N ALA A 660 7.28 -11.16 7.89
CA ALA A 660 8.04 -12.39 7.77
C ALA A 660 8.82 -12.69 9.05
N GLY A 661 8.56 -13.86 9.64
CA GLY A 661 9.30 -14.41 10.77
C GLY A 661 10.63 -15.07 10.37
N THR A 662 10.71 -15.57 9.13
CA THR A 662 11.91 -16.27 8.60
C THR A 662 12.30 -15.77 7.21
N LEU A 663 13.50 -16.15 6.73
CA LEU A 663 13.94 -15.86 5.36
C LEU A 663 12.98 -16.48 4.32
N LEU A 664 12.49 -17.69 4.60
CA LEU A 664 11.50 -18.37 3.76
C LEU A 664 10.20 -17.54 3.66
N GLY A 665 9.74 -16.99 4.78
CA GLY A 665 8.62 -16.05 4.80
C GLY A 665 8.87 -14.78 3.97
N ARG A 666 10.08 -14.21 4.03
CA ARG A 666 10.44 -13.02 3.22
C ARG A 666 10.33 -13.31 1.73
N LEU A 667 10.87 -14.45 1.29
CA LEU A 667 10.80 -14.90 -0.10
C LEU A 667 9.34 -15.14 -0.54
N ALA A 668 8.54 -15.78 0.32
CA ALA A 668 7.13 -16.05 0.03
C ALA A 668 6.31 -14.76 -0.11
N ILE A 669 6.51 -13.76 0.77
CA ILE A 669 5.84 -12.46 0.68
C ILE A 669 6.29 -11.71 -0.59
N ALA A 670 7.58 -11.73 -0.91
CA ALA A 670 8.11 -11.10 -2.12
C ALA A 670 7.50 -11.73 -3.38
N TYR A 671 7.40 -13.06 -3.42
CA TYR A 671 6.76 -13.80 -4.52
C TYR A 671 5.26 -13.46 -4.68
N ASP A 672 4.48 -13.43 -3.59
CA ASP A 672 3.05 -13.08 -3.66
C ASP A 672 2.83 -11.64 -4.15
N ARG A 673 3.69 -10.71 -3.73
CA ARG A 673 3.68 -9.31 -4.19
C ARG A 673 4.02 -9.20 -5.67
N ALA A 674 5.11 -9.82 -6.10
CA ALA A 674 5.51 -9.83 -7.52
C ALA A 674 4.43 -10.45 -8.42
N GLY A 675 3.82 -11.56 -8.00
CA GLY A 675 2.73 -12.19 -8.73
C GLY A 675 1.46 -11.33 -8.80
N SER A 676 1.14 -10.59 -7.74
CA SER A 676 0.01 -9.66 -7.72
C SER A 676 0.25 -8.45 -8.61
N ASP A 677 1.47 -7.91 -8.62
CA ASP A 677 1.86 -6.81 -9.49
C ASP A 677 1.87 -7.22 -10.96
N TRP A 678 2.34 -8.43 -11.26
CA TRP A 678 2.24 -9.02 -12.59
C TRP A 678 0.78 -9.19 -13.06
N ARG A 679 -0.12 -9.68 -12.21
CA ARG A 679 -1.55 -9.79 -12.55
C ARG A 679 -2.17 -8.43 -12.84
N ARG A 680 -1.91 -7.42 -12.00
CA ARG A 680 -2.37 -6.04 -12.22
C ARG A 680 -1.83 -5.46 -13.51
N PHE A 681 -0.54 -5.67 -13.80
CA PHE A 681 0.07 -5.25 -15.06
C PHE A 681 -0.60 -5.92 -16.26
N ARG A 682 -0.83 -7.24 -16.19
CA ARG A 682 -1.52 -8.00 -17.24
C ARG A 682 -2.97 -7.54 -17.45
N ASP A 683 -3.69 -7.26 -16.37
CA ASP A 683 -5.08 -6.81 -16.43
C ASP A 683 -5.15 -5.37 -16.97
N TRP A 684 -4.19 -4.52 -16.62
CA TRP A 684 -4.01 -3.20 -17.23
C TRP A 684 -3.71 -3.30 -18.73
N LEU A 685 -2.81 -4.19 -19.17
CA LEU A 685 -2.53 -4.44 -20.59
C LEU A 685 -3.80 -4.86 -21.37
N ARG A 686 -4.63 -5.70 -20.76
CA ARG A 686 -5.91 -6.14 -21.33
C ARG A 686 -6.93 -5.01 -21.41
N ALA A 687 -7.03 -4.18 -20.37
CA ALA A 687 -7.91 -3.01 -20.36
C ALA A 687 -7.51 -1.99 -21.45
N LYS A 688 -6.21 -1.77 -21.64
CA LYS A 688 -5.69 -0.86 -22.66
C LYS A 688 -5.93 -1.37 -24.09
N ARG A 689 -5.82 -2.68 -24.34
CA ARG A 689 -6.21 -3.30 -25.62
C ARG A 689 -7.70 -3.14 -25.95
N ARG A 690 -8.58 -3.07 -24.93
CA ARG A 690 -10.02 -2.84 -25.11
C ARG A 690 -10.39 -1.38 -25.36
N GLN A 691 -9.51 -0.45 -25.00
CA GLN A 691 -9.69 1.01 -25.20
C GLN A 691 -8.98 1.55 -26.44
N ALA A 692 -8.27 0.71 -27.21
CA ALA A 692 -7.76 1.12 -28.51
C ALA A 692 -8.95 1.37 -29.45
N PRO A 693 -9.07 2.56 -30.08
CA PRO A 693 -10.12 2.80 -31.05
C PRO A 693 -10.01 1.78 -32.18
N GLN A 694 -11.12 1.10 -32.49
CA GLN A 694 -11.18 0.33 -33.73
C GLN A 694 -10.93 1.30 -34.88
N PRO A 695 -9.98 1.02 -35.79
CA PRO A 695 -9.82 1.83 -36.97
C PRO A 695 -11.11 1.76 -37.78
N SER A 696 -11.75 2.93 -37.96
CA SER A 696 -12.83 3.14 -38.91
C SER A 696 -12.36 2.64 -40.27
N GLY A 697 -13.11 1.71 -40.84
CA GLY A 697 -12.73 1.05 -42.08
C GLY A 697 -12.60 2.00 -43.25
N GLU A 698 -11.66 1.68 -44.15
CA GLU A 698 -11.83 1.89 -45.58
C GLU A 698 -10.99 0.85 -46.36
N ALA A 699 -11.70 0.21 -47.28
CA ALA A 699 -11.30 -0.48 -48.52
C ALA A 699 -9.88 -1.09 -48.66
N GLY A 700 -9.86 -2.42 -48.71
CA GLY A 700 -9.32 -3.21 -49.82
C GLY A 700 -7.93 -2.90 -50.36
N LEU A 701 -6.98 -3.80 -50.09
CA LEU A 701 -6.15 -4.40 -51.14
C LEU A 701 -5.54 -5.70 -50.64
N GLU A 702 -5.87 -6.76 -51.36
CA GLU A 702 -5.29 -8.09 -51.25
C GLU A 702 -3.77 -8.01 -51.43
N THR A 703 -3.03 -8.72 -50.57
CA THR A 703 -1.82 -9.39 -51.03
C THR A 703 -1.64 -10.65 -50.21
N SER A 704 -2.01 -11.77 -50.84
CA SER A 704 -1.63 -13.10 -50.37
C SER A 704 -0.14 -13.31 -50.66
N MET A 705 0.62 -13.80 -49.68
CA MET A 705 1.74 -14.68 -49.96
C MET A 705 1.91 -15.66 -48.79
N ALA A 706 2.06 -16.93 -49.16
CA ALA A 706 1.68 -18.11 -48.41
C ALA A 706 2.78 -18.71 -47.50
N LEU A 707 2.37 -19.81 -46.83
CA LEU A 707 3.13 -20.98 -46.30
C LEU A 707 3.53 -20.89 -44.81
N GLY A 708 3.19 -21.84 -43.92
CA GLY A 708 2.50 -23.13 -44.04
C GLY A 708 2.62 -23.95 -42.74
N VAL A 709 1.90 -25.08 -42.69
CA VAL A 709 1.98 -26.21 -41.74
C VAL A 709 1.35 -25.96 -40.34
N GLY A 710 0.37 -26.72 -39.83
CA GLY A 710 -0.25 -27.99 -40.19
C GLY A 710 -0.59 -28.74 -38.89
N ALA A 711 -1.87 -29.05 -38.63
CA ALA A 711 -2.29 -29.99 -37.59
C ALA A 711 -3.58 -30.72 -38.02
N PRO A 712 -3.59 -32.06 -38.17
CA PRO A 712 -4.80 -32.86 -38.28
C PRO A 712 -5.28 -33.20 -36.85
N GLY A 713 -6.54 -33.51 -36.55
CA GLY A 713 -7.69 -33.93 -37.33
C GLY A 713 -8.48 -34.87 -36.41
N ALA A 714 -9.78 -34.65 -36.25
CA ALA A 714 -10.71 -35.59 -35.64
C ALA A 714 -11.76 -35.97 -36.71
N PRO A 715 -12.15 -37.26 -36.86
CA PRO A 715 -13.30 -37.62 -37.70
C PRO A 715 -14.57 -37.57 -36.86
N MET A 716 -15.57 -36.76 -37.24
CA MET A 716 -16.66 -37.04 -38.18
C MET A 716 -17.65 -38.13 -37.72
N SER A 717 -18.89 -37.68 -37.49
CA SER A 717 -20.10 -38.49 -37.36
C SER A 717 -20.72 -38.74 -38.74
N GLU A 718 -21.12 -39.99 -39.01
CA GLU A 718 -22.08 -40.33 -40.07
C GLU A 718 -23.46 -40.60 -39.47
N GLY A 719 -24.50 -40.17 -40.20
CA GLY A 719 -25.90 -40.25 -39.80
C GLY A 719 -26.60 -41.55 -40.20
N THR A 720 -27.55 -41.92 -39.36
CA THR A 720 -28.92 -42.40 -39.65
C THR A 720 -29.20 -43.18 -40.94
N HIS A 721 -29.67 -44.43 -40.81
CA HIS A 721 -31.08 -44.83 -41.06
C HIS A 721 -31.26 -46.36 -40.99
N ALA A 722 -32.25 -46.84 -40.23
CA ALA A 722 -33.27 -47.81 -40.66
C ALA A 722 -34.22 -48.17 -39.49
N THR A 723 -35.48 -47.78 -39.64
CA THR A 723 -36.72 -48.16 -38.92
C THR A 723 -37.15 -49.62 -39.22
N PRO A 724 -38.20 -50.18 -38.57
CA PRO A 724 -39.12 -49.64 -37.56
C PRO A 724 -38.98 -50.24 -36.15
#